data_AF-A0A8H8BU25-F1
#
_entry.id   AF-A0A8H8BU25-F1
#
_cell.length_a   1.000
_cell.length_b   1.000
_cell.length_c   1.000
_cell.angle_alpha   90.00
_cell.angle_beta   90.00
_cell.angle_gamma   90.00
#
_symmetry.space_group_name_H-M   'P 1'
#
loop_
_entity.id
_entity.type
_entity.pdbx_description
1 polymer ?
#
loop_
_entity_poly.entity_id
_entity_poly.type
_entity_poly.pdbx_seq_one_letter_code
_entity_poly.pdbx_strand_id
1 'polypeptide(L)'
;MYTLFFFLAVLFQVVLAQVQPFTVTGFLDSATAKSGSATNRGGSISVSGYNIVIPDNLLVEFPAAFVPFAEFAEAGASKRAGPNEVSVTGNIVNNVIIAAQFSAAQLDLAFASGTIEGLSSDGAIKIKNGPTLRINDPRARYSAGYTNLPFFTADDENASITSFSGFPMCVPRGPGDAKCPDSNRPAGSSSFVAPNATAMVPIRVGDYIEYSGIQVGGETIVYGMVVNIDVRTTGSQPGYVRVEDALIGVQDTSPDVESARHRFVGLASRSDLPITIWAVDQDPCSGEESERLVATTNVIASTRNKWEVRIQRGTNVGLFTRNYRIKIGDTAITTGDGINAGTYLQPVSEWIFPELVTPGGTPPALEFSNIGPLKNGFGEIDGQVFGQLNPWPGATAPSVAACAPPTSSTVTPPAPTDDATGSTTVSNPGTTPNPVPVAIVANAGADKTALAGTFVSLSASLNTSQSTSGLLPADLTYAWSQIAGPTTGITISNPTSSTPSFVAPMVAVGASQSREFRVIITHTPSGTKSNDTVVVTSNRVSTSFDHPAFVSLTWASRQGGTAAATVRTELVDAAASMRIIFGPVAGGTERVMTRGAVANGLVTYTYSGRSTPNFNIATVRSYITFGGSTVLVPGPQVNSTRVTAG
;
A
#
# COMPACT_ATOMS: atom_id res chain seq x y z
N MET A 1 -63.33 11.91 -42.20
CA MET A 1 -62.10 12.71 -42.45
C MET A 1 -61.44 12.96 -41.11
N TYR A 2 -60.22 12.42 -40.92
CA TYR A 2 -59.16 12.86 -39.97
C TYR A 2 -59.46 12.76 -38.46
N THR A 3 -58.66 12.14 -37.57
CA THR A 3 -57.34 11.47 -37.64
C THR A 3 -57.20 10.66 -36.34
N LEU A 4 -56.90 9.36 -36.42
CA LEU A 4 -56.56 8.53 -35.25
C LEU A 4 -55.04 8.61 -35.06
N PHE A 5 -54.58 9.31 -34.03
CA PHE A 5 -53.16 9.39 -33.67
C PHE A 5 -52.74 8.07 -33.00
N PHE A 6 -52.03 7.22 -33.74
CA PHE A 6 -51.28 6.09 -33.21
C PHE A 6 -49.98 6.64 -32.59
N PHE A 7 -49.90 6.68 -31.26
CA PHE A 7 -48.63 6.88 -30.55
C PHE A 7 -47.84 5.57 -30.62
N LEU A 8 -46.94 5.46 -31.60
CA LEU A 8 -45.90 4.44 -31.62
C LEU A 8 -44.80 4.89 -30.64
N ALA A 9 -44.92 4.49 -29.37
CA ALA A 9 -43.85 4.63 -28.41
C ALA A 9 -42.72 3.65 -28.77
N VAL A 10 -41.74 4.12 -29.54
CA VAL A 10 -40.47 3.42 -29.73
C VAL A 10 -39.76 3.47 -28.38
N LEU A 11 -39.88 2.40 -27.60
CA LEU A 11 -38.94 2.08 -26.52
C LEU A 11 -37.57 1.87 -27.17
N PHE A 12 -36.79 2.94 -27.30
CA PHE A 12 -35.34 2.81 -27.34
C PHE A 12 -34.95 2.26 -25.96
N GLN A 13 -34.80 0.94 -25.86
CA GLN A 13 -33.98 0.39 -24.80
C GLN A 13 -32.57 0.90 -25.07
N VAL A 14 -32.17 1.91 -24.30
CA VAL A 14 -30.76 2.20 -24.10
C VAL A 14 -30.20 0.95 -23.45
N VAL A 15 -29.63 0.05 -24.25
CA VAL A 15 -28.84 -1.06 -23.75
C VAL A 15 -27.61 -0.40 -23.13
N LEU A 16 -27.70 -0.06 -21.84
CA LEU A 16 -26.51 0.21 -21.04
C LEU A 16 -25.62 -1.04 -21.17
N ALA A 17 -24.33 -0.84 -21.43
CA ALA A 17 -23.35 -1.92 -21.44
C ALA A 17 -23.54 -2.75 -20.16
N GLN A 18 -24.04 -3.99 -20.30
CA GLN A 18 -24.27 -4.87 -19.18
C GLN A 18 -22.91 -5.36 -18.70
N VAL A 19 -22.45 -4.84 -17.56
CA VAL A 19 -21.25 -5.31 -16.88
C VAL A 19 -21.65 -6.20 -15.73
N GLN A 20 -21.10 -7.41 -15.70
CA GLN A 20 -21.39 -8.42 -14.68
C GLN A 20 -20.10 -8.88 -14.01
N PRO A 21 -20.14 -9.24 -12.72
CA PRO A 21 -18.98 -9.77 -12.04
C PRO A 21 -18.63 -11.16 -12.57
N PHE A 22 -17.34 -11.47 -12.59
CA PHE A 22 -16.83 -12.77 -13.00
C PHE A 22 -15.70 -13.23 -12.07
N THR A 23 -15.81 -14.46 -11.59
CA THR A 23 -14.72 -15.15 -10.90
C THR A 23 -14.71 -16.61 -11.33
N VAL A 24 -13.53 -17.17 -11.57
CA VAL A 24 -13.32 -18.61 -11.76
C VAL A 24 -12.06 -19.04 -11.03
N THR A 25 -12.14 -20.18 -10.34
CA THR A 25 -10.97 -20.92 -9.87
C THR A 25 -11.01 -22.31 -10.52
N GLY A 26 -9.89 -22.74 -11.09
CA GLY A 26 -9.81 -24.02 -11.78
C GLY A 26 -8.44 -24.30 -12.38
N PHE A 27 -8.31 -25.42 -13.08
CA PHE A 27 -7.08 -25.73 -13.79
C PHE A 27 -6.93 -24.87 -15.04
N LEU A 28 -5.72 -24.37 -15.27
CA LEU A 28 -5.37 -23.65 -16.48
C LEU A 28 -5.32 -24.60 -17.68
N ASP A 29 -6.22 -24.42 -18.63
CA ASP A 29 -6.26 -25.20 -19.86
C ASP A 29 -5.25 -24.69 -20.89
N SER A 30 -5.16 -23.37 -21.05
CA SER A 30 -4.19 -22.72 -21.94
C SER A 30 -3.92 -21.27 -21.54
N ALA A 31 -2.73 -20.78 -21.89
CA ALA A 31 -2.37 -19.37 -21.80
C ALA A 31 -1.61 -18.95 -23.06
N THR A 32 -2.01 -17.83 -23.65
CA THR A 32 -1.42 -17.30 -24.88
C THR A 32 -1.19 -15.80 -24.73
N ALA A 33 0.06 -15.35 -24.85
CA ALA A 33 0.38 -13.94 -24.92
C ALA A 33 0.01 -13.36 -26.29
N LYS A 34 -0.33 -12.07 -26.34
CA LYS A 34 -0.38 -11.33 -27.62
C LYS A 34 1.00 -11.37 -28.28
N SER A 35 1.02 -11.32 -29.61
CA SER A 35 2.28 -11.19 -30.37
C SER A 35 3.01 -9.89 -30.03
N GLY A 36 4.34 -9.93 -29.99
CA GLY A 36 5.19 -8.76 -29.75
C GLY A 36 6.30 -9.08 -28.75
N SER A 37 7.10 -8.07 -28.40
CA SER A 37 8.23 -8.20 -27.46
C SER A 37 8.06 -7.41 -26.17
N ALA A 38 7.05 -6.54 -26.06
CA ALA A 38 6.80 -5.75 -24.85
C ALA A 38 6.45 -6.68 -23.66
N THR A 39 7.09 -6.51 -22.51
CA THR A 39 6.95 -7.41 -21.35
C THR A 39 5.58 -7.30 -20.69
N ASN A 40 4.94 -6.13 -20.75
CA ASN A 40 3.62 -5.84 -20.19
C ASN A 40 2.44 -6.23 -21.11
N ARG A 41 2.67 -7.02 -22.16
CA ARG A 41 1.58 -7.45 -23.05
C ARG A 41 0.67 -8.48 -22.37
N GLY A 42 -0.64 -8.30 -22.57
CA GLY A 42 -1.68 -9.22 -22.15
C GLY A 42 -1.86 -10.36 -23.15
N GLY A 43 -3.07 -10.92 -23.21
CA GLY A 43 -3.42 -12.02 -24.10
C GLY A 43 -4.71 -12.71 -23.70
N SER A 44 -4.70 -14.04 -23.69
CA SER A 44 -5.88 -14.82 -23.32
C SER A 44 -5.49 -16.09 -22.57
N ILE A 45 -6.43 -16.56 -21.75
CA ILE A 45 -6.36 -17.86 -21.11
C ILE A 45 -7.67 -18.60 -21.31
N SER A 46 -7.61 -19.92 -21.15
CA SER A 46 -8.80 -20.75 -20.96
C SER A 46 -8.73 -21.49 -19.63
N VAL A 47 -9.83 -21.44 -18.87
CA VAL A 47 -9.96 -22.05 -17.54
C VAL A 47 -11.36 -22.65 -17.42
N SER A 48 -11.46 -23.95 -17.22
CA SER A 48 -12.75 -24.64 -17.04
C SER A 48 -13.76 -24.33 -18.17
N GLY A 49 -13.27 -24.15 -19.41
CA GLY A 49 -14.09 -23.80 -20.57
C GLY A 49 -14.45 -22.31 -20.72
N TYR A 50 -14.06 -21.43 -19.80
CA TYR A 50 -14.16 -19.99 -19.97
C TYR A 50 -12.99 -19.48 -20.82
N ASN A 51 -13.27 -18.60 -21.77
CA ASN A 51 -12.25 -17.86 -22.52
C ASN A 51 -12.15 -16.45 -21.94
N ILE A 52 -10.97 -16.11 -21.42
CA ILE A 52 -10.77 -14.90 -20.63
C ILE A 52 -9.71 -14.04 -21.31
N VAL A 53 -10.03 -12.76 -21.52
CA VAL A 53 -9.08 -11.76 -21.97
C VAL A 53 -8.23 -11.32 -20.79
N ILE A 54 -6.91 -11.40 -20.96
CA ILE A 54 -5.93 -10.84 -20.04
C ILE A 54 -5.52 -9.46 -20.56
N PRO A 55 -5.78 -8.37 -19.82
CA PRO A 55 -5.35 -7.05 -20.20
C PRO A 55 -3.83 -6.92 -20.30
N ASP A 56 -3.38 -5.97 -21.12
CA ASP A 56 -2.03 -5.43 -21.01
C ASP A 56 -1.84 -4.85 -19.59
N ASN A 57 -0.61 -4.88 -19.11
CA ASN A 57 -0.16 -4.51 -17.77
C ASN A 57 -0.58 -5.45 -16.62
N LEU A 58 -1.34 -6.52 -16.87
CA LEU A 58 -1.68 -7.47 -15.80
C LEU A 58 -0.45 -8.28 -15.36
N LEU A 59 -0.23 -8.34 -14.04
CA LEU A 59 0.77 -9.17 -13.38
C LEU A 59 0.09 -10.39 -12.75
N VAL A 60 0.60 -11.58 -13.05
CA VAL A 60 0.20 -12.85 -12.44
C VAL A 60 0.81 -12.96 -11.06
N GLU A 61 -0.02 -13.23 -10.07
CA GLU A 61 0.36 -13.38 -8.67
C GLU A 61 0.74 -14.82 -8.34
N PHE A 62 1.92 -14.97 -7.75
CA PHE A 62 2.46 -16.19 -7.15
C PHE A 62 2.72 -15.92 -5.65
N PRO A 63 2.96 -16.96 -4.83
CA PRO A 63 3.07 -16.80 -3.37
C PRO A 63 4.04 -15.71 -2.88
N ALA A 64 5.13 -15.46 -3.61
CA ALA A 64 6.12 -14.44 -3.29
C ALA A 64 6.61 -13.66 -4.53
N ALA A 65 5.87 -13.69 -5.64
CA ALA A 65 6.29 -13.05 -6.89
C ALA A 65 5.11 -12.52 -7.69
N PHE A 66 5.36 -11.42 -8.41
CA PHE A 66 4.44 -10.87 -9.39
C PHE A 66 5.11 -10.92 -10.76
N VAL A 67 4.54 -11.71 -11.66
CA VAL A 67 5.17 -12.05 -12.95
C VAL A 67 4.35 -11.44 -14.09
N PRO A 68 4.98 -10.77 -15.07
CA PRO A 68 4.27 -10.32 -16.26
C PRO A 68 3.53 -11.46 -16.96
N PHE A 69 2.28 -11.24 -17.36
CA PHE A 69 1.46 -12.29 -17.99
C PHE A 69 2.15 -12.93 -19.21
N ALA A 70 2.82 -12.13 -20.04
CA ALA A 70 3.53 -12.66 -21.20
C ALA A 70 4.63 -13.65 -20.81
N GLU A 71 5.40 -13.35 -19.75
CA GLU A 71 6.41 -14.28 -19.24
C GLU A 71 5.76 -15.56 -18.71
N PHE A 72 4.65 -15.45 -17.98
CA PHE A 72 3.89 -16.59 -17.48
C PHE A 72 3.35 -17.49 -18.62
N ALA A 73 2.77 -16.90 -19.65
CA ALA A 73 2.16 -17.61 -20.77
C ALA A 73 3.22 -18.36 -21.60
N GLU A 74 4.40 -17.75 -21.78
CA GLU A 74 5.51 -18.28 -22.56
C GLU A 74 6.47 -19.16 -21.74
N ALA A 75 6.26 -19.23 -20.42
CA ALA A 75 7.06 -20.04 -19.52
C ALA A 75 6.93 -21.55 -19.82
N GLY A 76 8.07 -22.20 -20.01
CA GLY A 76 8.16 -23.66 -20.07
C GLY A 76 7.93 -24.33 -18.72
N ALA A 77 7.87 -25.66 -18.73
CA ALA A 77 7.65 -26.49 -17.53
C ALA A 77 8.69 -26.24 -16.43
N SER A 78 9.90 -25.81 -16.79
CA SER A 78 10.97 -25.48 -15.86
C SER A 78 10.74 -24.19 -15.08
N LYS A 79 9.84 -23.29 -15.48
CA LYS A 79 9.54 -22.06 -14.72
C LYS A 79 8.17 -22.13 -14.03
N ARG A 80 7.15 -22.57 -14.79
CA ARG A 80 5.75 -22.54 -14.35
C ARG A 80 5.32 -23.77 -13.52
N ALA A 81 6.03 -24.90 -13.64
CA ALA A 81 5.78 -26.17 -12.95
C ALA A 81 4.28 -26.51 -12.76
N GLY A 82 3.70 -27.26 -13.71
CA GLY A 82 2.26 -27.58 -13.73
C GLY A 82 1.91 -29.03 -13.38
N PRO A 83 0.61 -29.40 -13.41
CA PRO A 83 -0.55 -28.55 -13.77
C PRO A 83 -0.74 -27.38 -12.79
N ASN A 84 -1.31 -26.27 -13.27
CA ASN A 84 -1.50 -25.07 -12.47
C ASN A 84 -2.99 -24.84 -12.17
N GLU A 85 -3.32 -24.67 -10.90
CA GLU A 85 -4.58 -24.07 -10.47
C GLU A 85 -4.45 -22.55 -10.57
N VAL A 86 -5.48 -21.90 -11.10
CA VAL A 86 -5.53 -20.44 -11.27
C VAL A 86 -6.83 -19.91 -10.71
N SER A 87 -6.76 -18.72 -10.09
CA SER A 87 -7.94 -17.94 -9.72
C SER A 87 -7.93 -16.63 -10.49
N VAL A 88 -9.05 -16.34 -11.16
CA VAL A 88 -9.18 -15.19 -12.04
C VAL A 88 -10.45 -14.45 -11.67
N THR A 89 -10.28 -13.18 -11.31
CA THR A 89 -11.38 -12.28 -10.93
C THR A 89 -11.41 -11.11 -11.89
N GLY A 90 -12.60 -10.73 -12.35
CA GLY A 90 -12.78 -9.74 -13.40
C GLY A 90 -14.25 -9.37 -13.58
N ASN A 91 -14.58 -8.82 -14.75
CA ASN A 91 -15.94 -8.53 -15.15
C ASN A 91 -16.20 -9.04 -16.58
N ILE A 92 -17.46 -9.39 -16.87
CA ILE A 92 -17.97 -9.57 -18.23
C ILE A 92 -18.39 -8.19 -18.73
N VAL A 93 -17.68 -7.65 -19.71
CA VAL A 93 -17.97 -6.34 -20.33
C VAL A 93 -18.42 -6.58 -21.76
N ASN A 94 -19.66 -6.23 -22.10
CA ASN A 94 -20.22 -6.45 -23.44
C ASN A 94 -20.03 -7.91 -23.94
N ASN A 95 -20.31 -8.87 -23.06
CA ASN A 95 -20.17 -10.31 -23.32
C ASN A 95 -18.71 -10.81 -23.51
N VAL A 96 -17.72 -10.01 -23.12
CA VAL A 96 -16.30 -10.39 -23.09
C VAL A 96 -15.83 -10.47 -21.66
N ILE A 97 -15.29 -11.61 -21.25
CA ILE A 97 -14.71 -11.77 -19.91
C ILE A 97 -13.33 -11.11 -19.89
N ILE A 98 -13.14 -10.11 -19.05
CA ILE A 98 -11.89 -9.36 -18.90
C ILE A 98 -11.38 -9.54 -17.47
N ALA A 99 -10.19 -10.10 -17.32
CA ALA A 99 -9.54 -10.28 -16.02
C ALA A 99 -9.08 -8.94 -15.43
N ALA A 100 -9.20 -8.80 -14.11
CA ALA A 100 -8.61 -7.71 -13.33
C ALA A 100 -7.52 -8.20 -12.38
N GLN A 101 -7.64 -9.43 -11.90
CA GLN A 101 -6.69 -10.11 -11.04
C GLN A 101 -6.52 -11.55 -11.51
N PHE A 102 -5.31 -12.07 -11.38
CA PHE A 102 -4.95 -13.43 -11.79
C PHE A 102 -3.87 -13.96 -10.85
N SER A 103 -4.20 -14.96 -10.04
CA SER A 103 -3.24 -15.74 -9.25
C SER A 103 -3.03 -17.14 -9.83
N ALA A 104 -1.83 -17.68 -9.66
CA ALA A 104 -1.46 -19.02 -10.11
C ALA A 104 -0.68 -19.78 -9.03
N ALA A 105 -1.01 -21.06 -8.87
CA ALA A 105 -0.32 -22.01 -8.03
C ALA A 105 -0.20 -23.37 -8.73
N GLN A 106 0.54 -24.33 -8.16
CA GLN A 106 0.38 -25.73 -8.57
C GLN A 106 -0.93 -26.29 -7.98
N LEU A 107 -1.18 -25.99 -6.71
CA LEU A 107 -2.42 -26.24 -5.98
C LEU A 107 -2.48 -25.19 -4.86
N ASP A 108 -3.52 -24.36 -4.84
CA ASP A 108 -3.55 -23.11 -4.07
C ASP A 108 -3.51 -23.36 -2.54
N LEU A 109 -4.28 -24.34 -2.09
CA LEU A 109 -4.36 -24.74 -0.67
C LEU A 109 -3.38 -25.85 -0.30
N ALA A 110 -2.34 -26.08 -1.10
CA ALA A 110 -1.33 -27.10 -0.78
C ALA A 110 -0.50 -26.69 0.44
N PHE A 111 -0.74 -27.37 1.56
CA PHE A 111 0.11 -27.31 2.74
C PHE A 111 0.30 -28.71 3.32
N ALA A 112 1.41 -28.91 4.00
CA ALA A 112 1.69 -30.14 4.73
C ALA A 112 2.48 -29.83 6.00
N SER A 113 2.58 -30.83 6.87
CA SER A 113 3.37 -30.72 8.09
C SER A 113 4.04 -32.04 8.42
N GLY A 114 5.08 -32.01 9.25
CA GLY A 114 5.78 -33.21 9.67
C GLY A 114 7.02 -32.93 10.49
N THR A 115 7.61 -34.01 11.00
CA THR A 115 8.85 -33.97 11.77
C THR A 115 10.04 -34.23 10.87
N ILE A 116 11.08 -33.42 11.01
CA ILE A 116 12.33 -33.61 10.28
C ILE A 116 13.07 -34.84 10.82
N GLU A 117 13.43 -35.78 9.94
CA GLU A 117 14.25 -36.96 10.28
C GLU A 117 15.70 -36.84 9.80
N GLY A 118 15.95 -35.99 8.81
CA GLY A 118 17.30 -35.79 8.26
C GLY A 118 17.48 -34.41 7.65
N LEU A 119 18.70 -33.92 7.75
CA LEU A 119 19.18 -32.68 7.12
C LEU A 119 20.50 -32.98 6.43
N SER A 120 20.71 -32.41 5.25
CA SER A 120 21.96 -32.53 4.50
C SER A 120 22.52 -31.17 4.11
N SER A 121 23.84 -31.11 3.93
CA SER A 121 24.58 -29.88 3.62
C SER A 121 24.20 -29.24 2.27
N ASP A 122 23.62 -30.02 1.36
CA ASP A 122 23.06 -29.56 0.09
C ASP A 122 21.66 -28.93 0.24
N GLY A 123 21.20 -28.75 1.47
CA GLY A 123 19.94 -28.07 1.80
C GLY A 123 18.70 -28.97 1.78
N ALA A 124 18.85 -30.29 1.58
CA ALA A 124 17.71 -31.19 1.61
C ALA A 124 17.21 -31.43 3.05
N ILE A 125 15.89 -31.43 3.20
CA ILE A 125 15.20 -31.65 4.47
C ILE A 125 14.32 -32.88 4.32
N LYS A 126 14.67 -33.97 5.00
CA LYS A 126 13.89 -35.20 4.94
C LYS A 126 12.82 -35.20 6.03
N ILE A 127 11.56 -35.39 5.64
CA ILE A 127 10.44 -35.54 6.56
C ILE A 127 10.20 -37.01 6.88
N LYS A 128 10.01 -37.30 8.18
CA LYS A 128 9.73 -38.64 8.67
C LYS A 128 8.50 -39.22 8.00
N ASN A 129 8.65 -40.38 7.37
CA ASN A 129 7.60 -41.04 6.57
C ASN A 129 7.01 -40.15 5.46
N GLY A 130 7.75 -39.13 5.02
CA GLY A 130 7.26 -38.09 4.12
C GLY A 130 8.24 -37.75 3.00
N PRO A 131 7.99 -36.65 2.27
CA PRO A 131 8.83 -36.25 1.14
C PRO A 131 10.20 -35.72 1.61
N THR A 132 11.09 -35.55 0.63
CA THR A 132 12.28 -34.70 0.78
C THR A 132 11.91 -33.29 0.32
N LEU A 133 12.26 -32.28 1.11
CA LEU A 133 12.02 -30.88 0.81
C LEU A 133 13.32 -30.19 0.36
N ARG A 134 13.18 -29.17 -0.48
CA ARG A 134 14.22 -28.18 -0.76
C ARG A 134 13.60 -26.79 -0.73
N ILE A 135 14.28 -25.84 -0.08
CA ILE A 135 13.82 -24.45 -0.06
C ILE A 135 14.21 -23.80 -1.39
N ASN A 136 13.25 -23.20 -2.07
CA ASN A 136 13.48 -22.43 -3.29
C ASN A 136 14.06 -21.06 -2.96
N ASP A 137 15.36 -21.04 -2.68
CA ASP A 137 16.07 -19.87 -2.19
C ASP A 137 17.19 -19.50 -3.20
N PRO A 138 16.89 -18.71 -4.24
CA PRO A 138 17.85 -18.42 -5.30
C PRO A 138 19.11 -17.69 -4.81
N ARG A 139 19.02 -16.97 -3.68
CA ARG A 139 20.14 -16.21 -3.10
C ARG A 139 20.85 -16.95 -1.96
N ALA A 140 20.47 -18.20 -1.68
CA ALA A 140 21.04 -19.04 -0.64
C ALA A 140 21.08 -18.35 0.74
N ARG A 141 20.00 -17.64 1.13
CA ARG A 141 19.84 -17.05 2.46
C ARG A 141 19.50 -18.09 3.52
N TYR A 142 18.44 -18.87 3.31
CA TYR A 142 17.92 -19.84 4.27
C TYR A 142 18.57 -21.22 4.14
N SER A 143 19.04 -21.60 2.95
CA SER A 143 19.57 -22.95 2.67
C SER A 143 20.75 -22.90 1.69
N ALA A 144 21.18 -24.06 1.17
CA ALA A 144 22.24 -24.19 0.17
C ALA A 144 21.90 -23.54 -1.19
N GLY A 145 20.63 -23.18 -1.39
CA GLY A 145 20.12 -22.45 -2.55
C GLY A 145 19.49 -23.35 -3.60
N TYR A 146 18.53 -22.80 -4.34
CA TYR A 146 17.84 -23.47 -5.45
C TYR A 146 17.29 -22.41 -6.40
N THR A 147 17.58 -22.54 -7.70
CA THR A 147 17.30 -21.48 -8.70
C THR A 147 16.37 -21.93 -9.84
N ASN A 148 15.97 -23.21 -9.85
CA ASN A 148 15.36 -23.78 -11.04
C ASN A 148 13.90 -23.34 -11.26
N LEU A 149 13.21 -22.81 -10.25
CA LEU A 149 11.77 -22.49 -10.31
C LEU A 149 11.52 -21.02 -9.92
N PRO A 150 11.84 -20.04 -10.79
CA PRO A 150 11.84 -18.63 -10.42
C PRO A 150 10.47 -18.03 -10.06
N PHE A 151 9.35 -18.71 -10.34
CA PHE A 151 8.01 -18.22 -9.97
C PHE A 151 7.57 -18.64 -8.56
N PHE A 152 8.24 -19.61 -7.94
CA PHE A 152 7.84 -20.19 -6.64
C PHE A 152 8.93 -20.03 -5.59
N THR A 153 9.50 -18.84 -5.49
CA THR A 153 10.62 -18.58 -4.57
C THR A 153 10.14 -18.41 -3.14
N ALA A 154 10.97 -18.84 -2.18
CA ALA A 154 10.87 -18.32 -0.83
C ALA A 154 11.18 -16.82 -0.87
N ASP A 155 10.36 -16.03 -0.17
CA ASP A 155 10.62 -14.61 0.01
C ASP A 155 11.92 -14.44 0.80
N ASP A 156 12.85 -13.67 0.25
CA ASP A 156 14.18 -13.49 0.77
C ASP A 156 14.41 -12.08 1.35
N GLU A 157 13.41 -11.21 1.25
CA GLU A 157 13.34 -9.90 1.94
C GLU A 157 12.56 -10.01 3.25
N ASN A 158 11.48 -10.80 3.23
CA ASN A 158 10.71 -11.18 4.40
C ASN A 158 11.05 -12.61 4.80
N ALA A 159 11.08 -12.88 6.11
CA ALA A 159 11.30 -14.24 6.57
C ALA A 159 10.09 -15.12 6.20
N SER A 160 10.15 -15.83 5.07
CA SER A 160 9.18 -16.87 4.66
C SER A 160 9.51 -18.24 5.26
N ILE A 161 10.75 -18.40 5.73
CA ILE A 161 11.26 -19.55 6.49
C ILE A 161 11.47 -19.08 7.92
N THR A 162 10.51 -19.39 8.80
CA THR A 162 10.41 -18.76 10.12
C THR A 162 10.16 -19.75 11.24
N SER A 163 10.43 -19.30 12.46
CA SER A 163 9.91 -19.87 13.68
C SER A 163 8.42 -19.52 13.83
N PHE A 164 7.75 -20.15 14.79
CA PHE A 164 6.36 -19.85 15.12
C PHE A 164 6.13 -18.36 15.41
N SER A 165 7.08 -17.73 16.09
CA SER A 165 7.10 -16.30 16.45
C SER A 165 7.53 -15.35 15.33
N GLY A 166 7.87 -15.86 14.15
CA GLY A 166 8.30 -15.09 12.98
C GLY A 166 9.80 -14.78 12.90
N PHE A 167 10.62 -15.35 13.78
CA PHE A 167 12.08 -15.20 13.71
C PHE A 167 12.64 -16.04 12.55
N PRO A 168 13.61 -15.55 11.76
CA PRO A 168 14.10 -16.26 10.59
C PRO A 168 14.89 -17.54 10.95
N MET A 169 14.59 -18.62 10.25
CA MET A 169 15.17 -19.95 10.44
C MET A 169 16.02 -20.35 9.23
N CYS A 170 16.97 -21.27 9.42
CA CYS A 170 17.88 -21.70 8.35
C CYS A 170 18.18 -23.20 8.41
N VAL A 171 18.58 -23.75 7.27
CA VAL A 171 19.07 -25.12 7.11
C VAL A 171 20.59 -25.10 7.20
N PRO A 172 21.22 -25.84 8.14
CA PRO A 172 22.68 -25.89 8.25
C PRO A 172 23.33 -26.43 6.97
N ARG A 173 24.32 -25.69 6.43
CA ARG A 173 25.08 -26.11 5.23
C ARG A 173 26.35 -26.91 5.57
N GLY A 174 26.65 -27.05 6.86
CA GLY A 174 27.81 -27.78 7.37
C GLY A 174 28.26 -27.25 8.73
N PRO A 175 29.30 -27.87 9.33
CA PRO A 175 29.85 -27.42 10.60
C PRO A 175 30.39 -25.98 10.50
N GLY A 176 30.00 -25.12 11.43
CA GLY A 176 30.48 -23.74 11.49
C GLY A 176 29.86 -22.79 10.45
N ASP A 177 28.69 -23.13 9.90
CA ASP A 177 27.95 -22.26 8.98
C ASP A 177 27.66 -20.89 9.62
N ALA A 178 28.35 -19.85 9.12
CA ALA A 178 28.23 -18.49 9.63
C ALA A 178 26.83 -17.87 9.37
N LYS A 179 26.14 -18.31 8.30
CA LYS A 179 24.78 -17.88 7.99
C LYS A 179 23.73 -18.70 8.74
N CYS A 180 24.12 -19.82 9.33
CA CYS A 180 23.24 -20.68 10.11
C CYS A 180 23.92 -21.17 11.41
N PRO A 181 24.26 -20.26 12.33
CA PRO A 181 25.12 -20.58 13.46
C PRO A 181 24.42 -21.46 14.50
N ASP A 182 24.98 -22.64 14.77
CA ASP A 182 24.53 -23.56 15.82
C ASP A 182 24.45 -22.91 17.22
N SER A 183 25.33 -21.95 17.50
CA SER A 183 25.35 -21.20 18.75
C SER A 183 24.09 -20.36 18.99
N ASN A 184 23.34 -20.03 17.92
CA ASN A 184 22.09 -19.29 18.03
C ASN A 184 20.89 -20.19 18.38
N ARG A 185 21.12 -21.51 18.50
CA ARG A 185 20.12 -22.48 18.91
C ARG A 185 20.51 -23.20 20.21
N PRO A 186 19.95 -22.77 21.36
CA PRO A 186 20.16 -23.46 22.63
C PRO A 186 19.80 -24.95 22.56
N ALA A 187 20.56 -25.80 23.25
CA ALA A 187 20.29 -27.24 23.30
C ALA A 187 19.03 -27.56 24.12
N GLY A 188 18.23 -28.51 23.66
CA GLY A 188 17.08 -29.03 24.40
C GLY A 188 15.91 -28.07 24.62
N SER A 189 15.90 -26.90 23.99
CA SER A 189 14.80 -25.93 24.11
C SER A 189 14.07 -25.70 22.79
N SER A 190 12.74 -25.63 22.87
CA SER A 190 11.82 -25.20 21.81
C SER A 190 11.23 -23.81 22.05
N SER A 191 11.56 -23.16 23.17
CA SER A 191 11.16 -21.78 23.50
C SER A 191 12.31 -21.04 24.17
N PHE A 192 12.82 -19.98 23.53
CA PHE A 192 13.98 -19.24 24.03
C PHE A 192 14.08 -17.82 23.45
N VAL A 193 14.89 -16.98 24.07
CA VAL A 193 15.31 -15.69 23.51
C VAL A 193 16.55 -15.92 22.63
N ALA A 194 16.54 -15.39 21.40
CA ALA A 194 17.65 -15.54 20.47
C ALA A 194 18.96 -14.97 21.07
N PRO A 195 20.04 -15.78 21.16
CA PRO A 195 21.36 -15.27 21.59
C PRO A 195 21.87 -14.13 20.71
N ASN A 196 21.70 -14.24 19.40
CA ASN A 196 21.98 -13.19 18.42
C ASN A 196 20.76 -12.97 17.52
N ALA A 197 20.10 -11.84 17.71
CA ALA A 197 18.90 -11.48 16.97
C ALA A 197 19.17 -10.99 15.53
N THR A 198 20.43 -10.87 15.09
CA THR A 198 20.79 -10.52 13.70
C THR A 198 21.29 -11.71 12.88
N ALA A 199 21.31 -12.91 13.47
CA ALA A 199 21.63 -14.17 12.79
C ALA A 199 20.42 -15.10 12.84
N MET A 200 20.28 -15.96 11.82
CA MET A 200 19.21 -16.96 11.77
C MET A 200 19.39 -18.04 12.82
N VAL A 201 18.31 -18.77 13.12
CA VAL A 201 18.33 -19.94 14.01
C VAL A 201 18.29 -21.23 13.18
N PRO A 202 19.23 -22.17 13.40
CA PRO A 202 19.20 -23.44 12.68
C PRO A 202 17.99 -24.30 13.05
N ILE A 203 17.41 -24.91 12.02
CA ILE A 203 16.48 -26.03 12.11
C ILE A 203 17.25 -27.30 12.48
N ARG A 204 16.61 -28.20 13.23
CA ARG A 204 17.19 -29.47 13.68
C ARG A 204 16.31 -30.67 13.34
N VAL A 205 16.95 -31.84 13.27
CA VAL A 205 16.25 -33.13 13.29
C VAL A 205 15.39 -33.20 14.56
N GLY A 206 14.13 -33.62 14.39
CA GLY A 206 13.12 -33.64 15.45
C GLY A 206 12.21 -32.40 15.49
N ASP A 207 12.57 -31.31 14.80
CA ASP A 207 11.69 -30.15 14.71
C ASP A 207 10.43 -30.50 13.91
N TYR A 208 9.28 -30.02 14.41
CA TYR A 208 8.00 -30.10 13.69
C TYR A 208 7.82 -28.85 12.85
N ILE A 209 7.52 -29.02 11.56
CA ILE A 209 7.34 -27.93 10.62
C ILE A 209 5.98 -28.01 9.92
N GLU A 210 5.47 -26.85 9.55
CA GLU A 210 4.42 -26.65 8.55
C GLU A 210 5.08 -26.02 7.32
N TYR A 211 4.70 -26.46 6.12
CA TYR A 211 5.31 -25.97 4.89
C TYR A 211 4.32 -25.94 3.72
N SER A 212 4.59 -25.01 2.81
CA SER A 212 3.92 -24.84 1.53
C SER A 212 4.96 -24.87 0.40
N GLY A 213 4.63 -25.56 -0.68
CA GLY A 213 5.57 -25.82 -1.76
C GLY A 213 4.93 -26.56 -2.92
N ILE A 214 5.67 -26.68 -4.02
CA ILE A 214 5.26 -27.38 -5.22
C ILE A 214 6.01 -28.70 -5.37
N GLN A 215 5.36 -29.71 -5.93
CA GLN A 215 5.94 -31.03 -6.17
C GLN A 215 6.67 -31.05 -7.51
N VAL A 216 7.96 -31.38 -7.50
CA VAL A 216 8.80 -31.52 -8.70
C VAL A 216 9.78 -32.69 -8.50
N GLY A 217 9.77 -33.66 -9.43
CA GLY A 217 10.78 -34.72 -9.43
C GLY A 217 10.81 -35.62 -8.19
N GLY A 218 9.70 -35.72 -7.45
CA GLY A 218 9.62 -36.49 -6.19
C GLY A 218 10.08 -35.72 -4.94
N GLU A 219 10.49 -34.46 -5.09
CA GLU A 219 10.76 -33.53 -4.00
C GLU A 219 9.64 -32.48 -3.89
N THR A 220 9.50 -31.89 -2.70
CA THR A 220 8.70 -30.67 -2.51
C THR A 220 9.62 -29.47 -2.49
N ILE A 221 9.43 -28.57 -3.43
CA ILE A 221 10.15 -27.31 -3.54
C ILE A 221 9.37 -26.24 -2.76
N VAL A 222 9.91 -25.86 -1.61
CA VAL A 222 9.26 -25.06 -0.56
C VAL A 222 9.48 -23.57 -0.79
N TYR A 223 8.40 -22.80 -0.74
CA TYR A 223 8.42 -21.33 -0.73
C TYR A 223 8.00 -20.73 0.61
N GLY A 224 7.42 -21.52 1.52
CA GLY A 224 7.06 -21.08 2.86
C GLY A 224 7.21 -22.19 3.88
N MET A 225 7.78 -21.89 5.05
CA MET A 225 7.97 -22.85 6.13
C MET A 225 7.85 -22.16 7.49
N VAL A 226 7.14 -22.82 8.40
CA VAL A 226 7.01 -22.43 9.79
C VAL A 226 7.47 -23.57 10.66
N VAL A 227 8.50 -23.32 11.43
CA VAL A 227 9.06 -24.26 12.39
C VAL A 227 8.38 -24.02 13.73
N ASN A 228 7.81 -25.07 14.34
CA ASN A 228 7.05 -25.00 15.58
C ASN A 228 7.95 -24.84 16.82
N ILE A 229 8.70 -23.73 16.84
CA ILE A 229 9.63 -23.30 17.88
C ILE A 229 9.34 -21.84 18.15
N ASP A 230 9.33 -21.47 19.43
CA ASP A 230 9.16 -20.09 19.86
C ASP A 230 10.52 -19.40 20.06
N VAL A 231 10.85 -18.45 19.18
CA VAL A 231 12.09 -17.67 19.26
C VAL A 231 11.75 -16.21 19.53
N ARG A 232 12.07 -15.73 20.72
CA ARG A 232 11.79 -14.37 21.17
C ARG A 232 12.99 -13.45 20.99
N THR A 233 12.74 -12.16 20.90
CA THR A 233 13.78 -11.13 21.06
C THR A 233 13.40 -10.19 22.19
N THR A 234 14.34 -9.44 22.73
CA THR A 234 14.10 -8.57 23.89
C THR A 234 15.05 -7.38 23.96
N GLY A 235 14.70 -6.39 24.78
CA GLY A 235 15.54 -5.21 25.02
C GLY A 235 15.78 -4.41 23.74
N SER A 236 17.03 -4.29 23.33
CA SER A 236 17.46 -3.60 22.11
C SER A 236 17.63 -4.53 20.90
N GLN A 237 17.24 -5.80 21.01
CA GLN A 237 17.26 -6.71 19.88
C GLN A 237 16.11 -6.39 18.91
N PRO A 238 16.34 -6.45 17.59
CA PRO A 238 15.29 -6.19 16.62
C PRO A 238 14.11 -7.16 16.81
N GLY A 239 12.90 -6.66 16.56
CA GLY A 239 11.69 -7.48 16.50
C GLY A 239 11.48 -8.10 15.12
N TYR A 240 10.83 -9.25 15.09
CA TYR A 240 10.37 -9.94 13.88
C TYR A 240 8.87 -10.18 13.95
N VAL A 241 8.22 -10.12 12.79
CA VAL A 241 6.78 -10.27 12.62
C VAL A 241 6.53 -11.39 11.62
N ARG A 242 5.54 -12.24 11.91
CA ARG A 242 4.96 -13.16 10.94
C ARG A 242 3.51 -12.76 10.73
N VAL A 243 3.09 -12.64 9.48
CA VAL A 243 1.69 -12.40 9.11
C VAL A 243 1.06 -13.74 8.76
N GLU A 244 -0.11 -14.01 9.34
CA GLU A 244 -0.93 -15.19 9.00
C GLU A 244 -1.94 -14.83 7.91
N ASP A 245 -2.63 -13.68 8.06
CA ASP A 245 -3.67 -13.23 7.12
C ASP A 245 -3.56 -11.71 6.84
N ALA A 246 -3.77 -11.32 5.59
CA ALA A 246 -4.04 -9.95 5.17
C ALA A 246 -5.23 -9.90 4.19
N LEU A 247 -6.44 -9.82 4.75
CA LEU A 247 -7.69 -9.81 4.00
C LEU A 247 -8.12 -8.37 3.71
N ILE A 248 -8.36 -8.07 2.43
CA ILE A 248 -8.82 -6.75 1.98
C ILE A 248 -10.26 -6.85 1.48
N GLY A 249 -11.18 -6.28 2.26
CA GLY A 249 -12.55 -6.05 1.80
C GLY A 249 -12.59 -4.88 0.82
N VAL A 250 -12.79 -5.15 -0.46
CA VAL A 250 -12.96 -4.10 -1.47
C VAL A 250 -14.25 -3.36 -1.16
N GLN A 251 -14.17 -2.04 -1.02
CA GLN A 251 -15.33 -1.22 -0.68
C GLN A 251 -16.07 -0.78 -1.94
N ASP A 252 -17.39 -0.79 -1.89
CA ASP A 252 -18.30 -0.28 -2.92
C ASP A 252 -19.41 0.53 -2.24
N THR A 253 -19.80 1.63 -2.90
CA THR A 253 -20.82 2.56 -2.43
C THR A 253 -22.23 2.19 -2.88
N SER A 254 -22.38 1.20 -3.76
CA SER A 254 -23.67 0.72 -4.21
C SER A 254 -24.51 0.25 -3.02
N PRO A 255 -25.78 0.70 -2.90
CA PRO A 255 -26.68 0.23 -1.84
C PRO A 255 -27.08 -1.25 -2.02
N ASP A 256 -26.81 -1.82 -3.19
CA ASP A 256 -27.17 -3.20 -3.53
C ASP A 256 -26.16 -4.23 -3.02
N VAL A 257 -25.03 -3.79 -2.44
CA VAL A 257 -23.96 -4.70 -1.98
C VAL A 257 -23.54 -4.46 -0.54
N GLU A 258 -23.10 -5.53 0.11
CA GLU A 258 -22.44 -5.49 1.41
C GLU A 258 -20.93 -5.73 1.23
N SER A 259 -20.14 -4.72 1.59
CA SER A 259 -18.67 -4.84 1.59
C SER A 259 -18.16 -5.55 2.85
N ALA A 260 -17.11 -6.34 2.67
CA ALA A 260 -16.39 -6.97 3.77
C ALA A 260 -15.51 -5.97 4.54
N ARG A 261 -15.04 -6.40 5.72
CA ARG A 261 -14.06 -5.68 6.56
C ARG A 261 -12.63 -6.03 6.15
N HIS A 262 -11.67 -5.16 6.45
CA HIS A 262 -10.26 -5.55 6.39
C HIS A 262 -9.86 -6.30 7.65
N ARG A 263 -8.98 -7.29 7.52
CA ARG A 263 -8.45 -8.06 8.65
C ARG A 263 -6.97 -8.35 8.44
N PHE A 264 -6.17 -8.05 9.45
CA PHE A 264 -4.77 -8.42 9.51
C PHE A 264 -4.52 -9.21 10.80
N VAL A 265 -3.82 -10.33 10.69
CA VAL A 265 -3.50 -11.19 11.83
C VAL A 265 -2.07 -11.65 11.73
N GLY A 266 -1.37 -11.71 12.86
CA GLY A 266 -0.05 -12.30 12.89
C GLY A 266 0.49 -12.52 14.29
N LEU A 267 1.76 -12.88 14.34
CA LEU A 267 2.54 -13.07 15.55
C LEU A 267 3.77 -12.18 15.53
N ALA A 268 4.39 -12.01 16.69
CA ALA A 268 5.64 -11.28 16.82
C ALA A 268 6.59 -11.93 17.83
N SER A 269 7.88 -11.81 17.58
CA SER A 269 8.94 -12.24 18.51
C SER A 269 9.05 -11.34 19.75
N ARG A 270 8.42 -10.15 19.72
CA ARG A 270 8.30 -9.19 20.83
C ARG A 270 6.85 -8.85 21.12
N SER A 271 6.55 -8.55 22.38
CA SER A 271 5.22 -8.11 22.82
C SER A 271 5.18 -6.73 23.46
N ASP A 272 6.35 -6.14 23.68
CA ASP A 272 6.54 -4.85 24.33
C ASP A 272 6.53 -3.67 23.35
N LEU A 273 6.44 -3.95 22.05
CA LEU A 273 6.40 -2.96 20.97
C LEU A 273 5.07 -3.00 20.21
N PRO A 274 4.60 -1.85 19.70
CA PRO A 274 3.40 -1.81 18.87
C PRO A 274 3.65 -2.39 17.47
N ILE A 275 2.57 -2.77 16.80
CA ILE A 275 2.52 -3.13 15.39
C ILE A 275 1.83 -2.01 14.62
N THR A 276 2.44 -1.55 13.54
CA THR A 276 1.84 -0.61 12.57
C THR A 276 1.69 -1.28 11.22
N ILE A 277 0.62 -0.95 10.51
CA ILE A 277 0.28 -1.50 9.20
C ILE A 277 0.24 -0.34 8.22
N TRP A 278 0.99 -0.45 7.14
CA TRP A 278 1.11 0.55 6.09
C TRP A 278 0.64 -0.05 4.76
N ALA A 279 -0.21 0.66 4.03
CA ALA A 279 -0.42 0.39 2.61
C ALA A 279 0.84 0.85 1.87
N VAL A 280 1.35 0.00 0.98
CA VAL A 280 2.47 0.34 0.09
C VAL A 280 1.89 0.83 -1.23
N ASP A 281 1.75 2.14 -1.35
CA ASP A 281 1.24 2.81 -2.55
C ASP A 281 2.38 2.91 -3.58
N GLN A 282 2.11 2.57 -4.83
CA GLN A 282 3.11 2.55 -5.89
C GLN A 282 2.92 3.72 -6.86
N ASP A 283 4.01 4.42 -7.19
CA ASP A 283 4.01 5.43 -8.23
C ASP A 283 3.78 4.75 -9.59
N PRO A 284 2.74 5.13 -10.35
CA PRO A 284 2.38 4.44 -11.59
C PRO A 284 3.35 4.69 -12.75
N CYS A 285 4.37 5.52 -12.56
CA CYS A 285 5.31 5.91 -13.60
C CYS A 285 6.71 5.36 -13.31
N SER A 286 7.21 5.53 -12.09
CA SER A 286 8.54 5.04 -11.69
C SER A 286 8.50 3.68 -11.00
N GLY A 287 7.36 3.25 -10.48
CA GLY A 287 7.26 2.03 -9.66
C GLY A 287 7.74 2.23 -8.22
N GLU A 288 8.16 3.45 -7.86
CA GLU A 288 8.63 3.79 -6.51
C GLU A 288 7.53 3.59 -5.46
N GLU A 289 7.90 2.98 -4.34
CA GLU A 289 6.98 2.70 -3.24
C GLU A 289 6.92 3.87 -2.25
N SER A 290 5.71 4.16 -1.78
CA SER A 290 5.45 5.07 -0.67
C SER A 290 4.55 4.38 0.34
N GLU A 291 4.64 4.79 1.60
CA GLU A 291 3.89 4.15 2.68
C GLU A 291 2.81 5.08 3.23
N ARG A 292 1.61 4.53 3.39
CA ARG A 292 0.48 5.22 4.00
C ARG A 292 -0.07 4.44 5.18
N LEU A 293 -0.12 5.07 6.35
CA LEU A 293 -0.54 4.40 7.57
C LEU A 293 -2.00 3.96 7.45
N VAL A 294 -2.26 2.70 7.79
CA VAL A 294 -3.58 2.08 7.77
C VAL A 294 -4.08 1.85 9.20
N ALA A 295 -3.26 1.27 10.06
CA ALA A 295 -3.65 0.97 11.43
C ALA A 295 -2.44 0.78 12.36
N THR A 296 -2.70 0.91 13.66
CA THR A 296 -1.74 0.58 14.73
C THR A 296 -2.45 -0.29 15.77
N THR A 297 -1.75 -1.31 16.27
CA THR A 297 -2.23 -2.19 17.34
C THR A 297 -1.10 -2.58 18.27
N ASN A 298 -1.43 -3.21 19.40
CA ASN A 298 -0.44 -3.78 20.30
C ASN A 298 -0.46 -5.30 20.19
N VAL A 299 0.70 -5.90 20.42
CA VAL A 299 0.81 -7.35 20.55
C VAL A 299 0.22 -7.79 21.89
N ILE A 300 -0.61 -8.84 21.86
CA ILE A 300 -1.15 -9.45 23.08
C ILE A 300 -0.05 -10.33 23.68
N ALA A 301 0.61 -9.81 24.72
CA ALA A 301 1.63 -10.52 25.48
C ALA A 301 1.07 -11.86 25.99
N SER A 302 1.57 -12.95 25.41
CA SER A 302 1.10 -14.32 25.65
C SER A 302 2.13 -15.30 25.09
N THR A 303 1.95 -16.59 25.31
CA THR A 303 2.79 -17.62 24.67
C THR A 303 2.74 -17.57 23.14
N ARG A 304 1.76 -16.89 22.52
CA ARG A 304 1.72 -16.68 21.07
C ARG A 304 2.24 -15.31 20.62
N ASN A 305 2.17 -14.28 21.47
CA ASN A 305 2.37 -12.88 21.06
C ASN A 305 1.61 -12.54 19.78
N LYS A 306 0.30 -12.84 19.80
CA LYS A 306 -0.59 -12.59 18.68
C LYS A 306 -0.99 -11.11 18.62
N TRP A 307 -1.13 -10.59 17.42
CA TRP A 307 -1.77 -9.29 17.16
C TRP A 307 -2.87 -9.46 16.11
N GLU A 308 -3.85 -8.57 16.16
CA GLU A 308 -4.98 -8.57 15.24
C GLU A 308 -5.48 -7.15 15.03
N VAL A 309 -5.80 -6.81 13.78
CA VAL A 309 -6.46 -5.58 13.37
C VAL A 309 -7.69 -5.94 12.57
N ARG A 310 -8.83 -5.30 12.90
CA ARG A 310 -10.05 -5.33 12.11
C ARG A 310 -10.48 -3.91 11.80
N ILE A 311 -10.52 -3.57 10.52
CA ILE A 311 -10.94 -2.26 10.06
C ILE A 311 -12.37 -2.39 9.55
N GLN A 312 -13.28 -1.60 10.10
CA GLN A 312 -14.71 -1.71 9.78
C GLN A 312 -14.98 -1.34 8.32
N ARG A 313 -16.00 -1.96 7.73
CA ARG A 313 -16.52 -1.56 6.41
C ARG A 313 -16.84 -0.07 6.36
N GLY A 314 -16.61 0.56 5.21
CA GLY A 314 -16.79 1.99 5.01
C GLY A 314 -15.72 2.87 5.67
N THR A 315 -14.72 2.30 6.35
CA THR A 315 -13.57 3.09 6.81
C THR A 315 -12.76 3.52 5.59
N ASN A 316 -12.56 4.83 5.42
CA ASN A 316 -11.71 5.32 4.35
C ASN A 316 -10.24 5.03 4.68
N VAL A 317 -9.69 4.02 4.01
CA VAL A 317 -8.29 3.64 4.05
C VAL A 317 -7.61 3.92 2.71
N GLY A 318 -8.06 4.94 1.96
CA GLY A 318 -7.54 5.32 0.66
C GLY A 318 -7.69 4.22 -0.40
N LEU A 319 -6.89 4.29 -1.47
CA LEU A 319 -6.84 3.22 -2.48
C LEU A 319 -6.26 1.94 -1.86
N PHE A 320 -6.79 0.80 -2.26
CA PHE A 320 -6.20 -0.49 -1.94
C PHE A 320 -4.95 -0.72 -2.78
N THR A 321 -4.03 -1.49 -2.25
CA THR A 321 -2.79 -1.85 -2.92
C THR A 321 -2.53 -3.35 -2.74
N ARG A 322 -1.57 -3.88 -3.50
CA ARG A 322 -1.22 -5.31 -3.47
C ARG A 322 -0.39 -5.70 -2.27
N ASN A 323 0.36 -4.76 -1.70
CA ASN A 323 1.29 -5.03 -0.61
C ASN A 323 1.01 -4.15 0.60
N TYR A 324 1.04 -4.75 1.79
CA TYR A 324 0.96 -4.06 3.06
C TYR A 324 2.22 -4.31 3.85
N ARG A 325 2.84 -3.26 4.36
CA ARG A 325 4.04 -3.37 5.19
C ARG A 325 3.65 -3.30 6.66
N ILE A 326 3.95 -4.36 7.39
CA ILE A 326 3.77 -4.47 8.82
C ILE A 326 5.10 -4.11 9.47
N LYS A 327 5.11 -3.20 10.44
CA LYS A 327 6.29 -2.81 11.20
C LYS A 327 6.05 -2.99 12.68
N ILE A 328 6.99 -3.64 13.36
CA ILE A 328 7.05 -3.64 14.82
C ILE A 328 7.87 -2.42 15.26
N GLY A 329 7.45 -1.72 16.31
CA GLY A 329 7.90 -0.37 16.69
C GLY A 329 9.37 -0.17 17.08
N ASP A 330 10.27 -1.04 16.63
CA ASP A 330 11.71 -0.89 16.71
C ASP A 330 12.27 -0.24 15.43
N THR A 331 13.56 0.10 15.43
CA THR A 331 14.26 0.50 14.21
C THR A 331 14.45 -0.73 13.33
N ALA A 332 13.97 -0.65 12.08
CA ALA A 332 14.21 -1.70 11.10
C ALA A 332 15.71 -1.80 10.79
N ILE A 333 16.23 -3.02 10.72
CA ILE A 333 17.62 -3.29 10.35
C ILE A 333 17.68 -4.40 9.31
N THR A 334 18.62 -4.30 8.39
CA THR A 334 18.95 -5.39 7.47
C THR A 334 20.05 -6.24 8.10
N THR A 335 19.81 -7.53 8.29
CA THR A 335 20.82 -8.45 8.83
C THR A 335 21.97 -8.64 7.83
N GLY A 336 23.08 -9.24 8.27
CA GLY A 336 24.19 -9.58 7.37
C GLY A 336 23.78 -10.55 6.24
N ASP A 337 22.70 -11.30 6.45
CA ASP A 337 22.10 -12.20 5.47
C ASP A 337 21.01 -11.53 4.62
N GLY A 338 20.80 -10.22 4.78
CA GLY A 338 19.87 -9.38 4.01
C GLY A 338 18.39 -9.53 4.34
N ILE A 339 18.05 -10.09 5.51
CA ILE A 339 16.68 -10.15 6.02
C ILE A 339 16.36 -8.82 6.71
N ASN A 340 15.19 -8.25 6.42
CA ASN A 340 14.77 -7.00 7.02
C ASN A 340 14.05 -7.25 8.36
N ALA A 341 14.78 -7.16 9.47
CA ALA A 341 14.19 -7.22 10.79
C ALA A 341 13.43 -5.92 11.10
N GLY A 342 12.38 -6.00 11.91
CA GLY A 342 11.51 -4.88 12.25
C GLY A 342 10.34 -4.66 11.27
N THR A 343 10.37 -5.30 10.10
CA THR A 343 9.35 -5.14 9.07
C THR A 343 9.01 -6.47 8.39
N TYR A 344 7.80 -6.54 7.83
CA TYR A 344 7.32 -7.62 6.99
C TYR A 344 6.43 -7.04 5.90
N LEU A 345 6.75 -7.27 4.63
CA LEU A 345 5.92 -6.92 3.49
C LEU A 345 5.02 -8.11 3.13
N GLN A 346 3.71 -7.92 3.22
CA GLN A 346 2.71 -8.95 2.99
C GLN A 346 1.90 -8.61 1.74
N PRO A 347 1.97 -9.44 0.68
CA PRO A 347 0.97 -9.43 -0.38
C PRO A 347 -0.44 -9.69 0.18
N VAL A 348 -1.47 -9.10 -0.40
CA VAL A 348 -2.86 -9.36 0.01
C VAL A 348 -3.16 -10.85 -0.16
N SER A 349 -3.48 -11.52 0.95
CA SER A 349 -3.74 -12.97 0.93
C SER A 349 -5.11 -13.30 0.35
N GLU A 350 -6.08 -12.38 0.49
CA GLU A 350 -7.42 -12.55 -0.06
C GLU A 350 -8.06 -11.19 -0.34
N TRP A 351 -8.66 -11.07 -1.52
CA TRP A 351 -9.50 -9.95 -1.92
C TRP A 351 -10.96 -10.36 -1.77
N ILE A 352 -11.68 -9.70 -0.87
CA ILE A 352 -13.11 -9.98 -0.63
C ILE A 352 -13.92 -8.87 -1.29
N PHE A 353 -14.52 -9.19 -2.44
CA PHE A 353 -15.41 -8.28 -3.13
C PHE A 353 -16.79 -8.21 -2.47
N PRO A 354 -17.53 -7.11 -2.64
CA PRO A 354 -18.86 -6.96 -2.07
C PRO A 354 -19.85 -8.01 -2.58
N GLU A 355 -20.74 -8.45 -1.69
CA GLU A 355 -21.80 -9.43 -2.02
C GLU A 355 -23.15 -8.73 -2.21
N LEU A 356 -23.96 -9.23 -3.14
CA LEU A 356 -25.31 -8.73 -3.39
C LEU A 356 -26.22 -8.96 -2.18
N VAL A 357 -26.85 -7.90 -1.66
CA VAL A 357 -27.74 -8.01 -0.48
C VAL A 357 -29.14 -8.53 -0.81
N THR A 358 -29.51 -8.56 -2.09
CA THR A 358 -30.83 -9.01 -2.55
C THR A 358 -30.72 -10.40 -3.20
N PRO A 359 -31.17 -11.48 -2.54
CA PRO A 359 -31.18 -12.81 -3.14
C PRO A 359 -31.95 -12.85 -4.47
N GLY A 360 -31.36 -13.48 -5.49
CA GLY A 360 -31.94 -13.57 -6.83
C GLY A 360 -31.87 -12.29 -7.67
N GLY A 361 -31.31 -11.20 -7.14
CA GLY A 361 -31.01 -9.99 -7.91
C GLY A 361 -29.84 -10.20 -8.89
N THR A 362 -29.62 -9.22 -9.76
CA THR A 362 -28.46 -9.22 -10.66
C THR A 362 -27.24 -8.69 -9.90
N PRO A 363 -26.15 -9.46 -9.78
CA PRO A 363 -24.93 -8.96 -9.15
C PRO A 363 -24.35 -7.77 -9.92
N PRO A 364 -23.96 -6.68 -9.25
CA PRO A 364 -23.31 -5.55 -9.91
C PRO A 364 -21.86 -5.89 -10.28
N ALA A 365 -21.28 -5.08 -11.16
CA ALA A 365 -19.88 -5.17 -11.55
C ALA A 365 -18.94 -5.08 -10.34
N LEU A 366 -17.83 -5.81 -10.37
CA LEU A 366 -16.77 -5.66 -9.38
C LEU A 366 -16.05 -4.31 -9.55
N GLU A 367 -15.83 -3.61 -8.44
CA GLU A 367 -15.23 -2.28 -8.41
C GLU A 367 -13.69 -2.36 -8.30
N PHE A 368 -13.01 -2.23 -9.44
CA PHE A 368 -11.54 -2.28 -9.51
C PHE A 368 -10.87 -0.90 -9.42
N SER A 369 -11.61 0.21 -9.55
CA SER A 369 -11.02 1.56 -9.53
C SER A 369 -10.52 1.97 -8.13
N ASN A 370 -10.96 1.26 -7.10
CA ASN A 370 -10.47 1.44 -5.74
C ASN A 370 -9.14 0.71 -5.48
N ILE A 371 -8.64 -0.09 -6.42
CA ILE A 371 -7.33 -0.76 -6.33
C ILE A 371 -6.31 0.07 -7.12
N GLY A 372 -5.45 0.78 -6.40
CA GLY A 372 -4.54 1.79 -6.94
C GLY A 372 -3.68 1.30 -8.10
N PRO A 373 -2.96 0.17 -7.96
CA PRO A 373 -2.12 -0.35 -9.05
C PRO A 373 -2.91 -0.79 -10.29
N LEU A 374 -4.14 -1.32 -10.12
CA LEU A 374 -4.98 -1.66 -11.28
C LEU A 374 -5.47 -0.39 -12.00
N LYS A 375 -5.90 0.61 -11.21
CA LYS A 375 -6.39 1.90 -11.70
C LYS A 375 -5.32 2.73 -12.38
N ASN A 376 -4.14 2.87 -11.78
CA ASN A 376 -3.13 3.84 -12.21
C ASN A 376 -1.96 3.17 -12.95
N GLY A 377 -1.65 1.91 -12.63
CA GLY A 377 -0.46 1.21 -13.08
C GLY A 377 0.46 0.78 -11.93
N PHE A 378 1.36 -0.13 -12.25
CA PHE A 378 2.41 -0.66 -11.38
C PHE A 378 3.74 0.07 -11.52
N GLY A 379 3.84 1.04 -12.44
CA GLY A 379 5.10 1.75 -12.68
C GLY A 379 6.14 0.91 -13.42
N GLU A 380 7.40 1.27 -13.29
CA GLU A 380 8.50 0.62 -14.00
C GLU A 380 8.88 -0.72 -13.36
N ILE A 381 8.87 -1.78 -14.18
CA ILE A 381 9.34 -3.12 -13.81
C ILE A 381 10.29 -3.57 -14.92
N ASP A 382 11.56 -3.80 -14.57
CA ASP A 382 12.63 -4.19 -15.49
C ASP A 382 12.71 -3.32 -16.77
N GLY A 383 12.61 -2.00 -16.61
CA GLY A 383 12.69 -1.03 -17.72
C GLY A 383 11.41 -0.85 -18.52
N GLN A 384 10.32 -1.55 -18.19
CA GLN A 384 9.02 -1.39 -18.81
C GLN A 384 8.02 -0.77 -17.83
N VAL A 385 7.34 0.29 -18.25
CA VAL A 385 6.23 0.87 -17.46
C VAL A 385 4.97 0.03 -17.67
N PHE A 386 4.43 -0.49 -16.56
CA PHE A 386 3.15 -1.18 -16.48
C PHE A 386 2.07 -0.17 -16.06
N GLY A 387 1.26 0.27 -17.01
CA GLY A 387 0.19 1.26 -16.78
C GLY A 387 -1.14 0.66 -16.32
N GLN A 388 -2.21 1.45 -16.37
CA GLN A 388 -3.59 0.98 -16.16
C GLN A 388 -3.90 -0.23 -17.05
N LEU A 389 -4.69 -1.18 -16.54
CA LEU A 389 -5.13 -2.35 -17.30
C LEU A 389 -5.82 -1.96 -18.61
N ASN A 390 -5.41 -2.58 -19.72
CA ASN A 390 -5.98 -2.31 -21.04
C ASN A 390 -6.26 -3.62 -21.83
N PRO A 391 -7.53 -3.97 -22.12
CA PRO A 391 -8.75 -3.22 -21.81
C PRO A 391 -9.06 -3.15 -20.31
N TRP A 392 -9.77 -2.10 -19.89
CA TRP A 392 -10.23 -1.95 -18.51
C TRP A 392 -11.34 -2.97 -18.19
N PRO A 393 -11.27 -3.72 -17.07
CA PRO A 393 -12.28 -4.69 -16.66
C PRO A 393 -13.52 -4.01 -16.02
N GLY A 394 -14.10 -3.02 -16.69
CA GLY A 394 -15.28 -2.30 -16.22
C GLY A 394 -15.94 -1.48 -17.33
N ALA A 395 -17.10 -0.87 -17.04
CA ALA A 395 -17.88 -0.13 -18.04
C ALA A 395 -17.10 1.04 -18.66
N THR A 396 -16.37 1.79 -17.82
CA THR A 396 -15.56 2.93 -18.22
C THR A 396 -14.25 2.88 -17.44
N ALA A 397 -13.13 3.04 -18.15
CA ALA A 397 -11.83 3.18 -17.51
C ALA A 397 -11.78 4.46 -16.66
N PRO A 398 -11.36 4.39 -15.38
CA PRO A 398 -11.18 5.57 -14.56
C PRO A 398 -10.02 6.43 -15.09
N SER A 399 -10.06 7.72 -14.78
CA SER A 399 -8.93 8.60 -15.11
C SER A 399 -7.66 8.14 -14.38
N VAL A 400 -6.57 8.06 -15.15
CA VAL A 400 -5.24 7.70 -14.65
C VAL A 400 -4.52 8.93 -14.09
N ALA A 401 -3.65 8.72 -13.09
CA ALA A 401 -2.65 9.71 -12.73
C ALA A 401 -1.66 9.92 -13.89
N ALA A 402 -1.28 11.17 -14.17
CA ALA A 402 -0.44 11.50 -15.33
C ALA A 402 1.04 11.15 -15.09
N CYS A 403 1.63 10.39 -16.01
CA CYS A 403 3.08 10.16 -16.05
C CYS A 403 3.79 11.23 -16.85
N ALA A 404 4.90 11.75 -16.32
CA ALA A 404 5.80 12.60 -17.08
C ALA A 404 6.42 11.78 -18.23
N PRO A 405 6.67 12.39 -19.41
CA PRO A 405 7.20 11.67 -20.56
C PRO A 405 8.62 11.14 -20.30
N PRO A 406 8.98 9.93 -20.81
CA PRO A 406 10.31 9.36 -20.61
C PRO A 406 11.37 10.23 -21.29
N THR A 407 12.50 10.43 -20.61
CA THR A 407 13.65 11.17 -21.13
C THR A 407 14.33 10.37 -22.24
N SER A 408 14.08 10.73 -23.49
CA SER A 408 14.85 10.21 -24.63
C SER A 408 16.30 10.72 -24.52
N SER A 409 17.24 9.80 -24.28
CA SER A 409 18.68 10.08 -24.30
C SER A 409 19.17 10.20 -25.76
N THR A 410 19.09 11.40 -26.33
CA THR A 410 19.79 11.72 -27.57
C THR A 410 21.26 12.03 -27.25
N VAL A 411 22.13 11.05 -27.51
CA VAL A 411 23.58 11.24 -27.63
C VAL A 411 23.83 12.33 -28.67
N THR A 412 24.42 13.45 -28.25
CA THR A 412 24.78 14.57 -29.12
C THR A 412 26.21 14.38 -29.66
N PRO A 413 26.44 14.32 -30.98
CA PRO A 413 27.79 14.44 -31.56
C PRO A 413 28.31 15.88 -31.44
N PRO A 414 29.64 16.10 -31.38
CA PRO A 414 30.19 17.43 -31.14
C PRO A 414 30.07 18.33 -32.37
N ALA A 415 29.80 19.61 -32.10
CA ALA A 415 29.54 20.67 -33.07
C ALA A 415 30.78 21.09 -33.90
N PRO A 416 30.61 21.50 -35.16
CA PRO A 416 31.52 22.42 -35.83
C PRO A 416 31.03 23.87 -35.75
N THR A 417 32.02 24.76 -35.71
CA THR A 417 31.99 26.22 -35.54
C THR A 417 31.41 27.01 -36.71
N ASP A 418 30.80 28.15 -36.38
CA ASP A 418 30.23 29.18 -37.28
C ASP A 418 31.25 29.79 -38.27
N ASP A 419 30.77 30.20 -39.45
CA ASP A 419 31.18 31.48 -40.04
C ASP A 419 30.15 32.02 -41.07
N ALA A 420 30.24 33.33 -41.32
CA ALA A 420 29.14 34.24 -41.63
C ALA A 420 28.89 34.61 -43.13
N THR A 421 27.79 35.39 -43.32
CA THR A 421 27.49 36.45 -44.32
C THR A 421 26.99 36.13 -45.74
N GLY A 422 25.90 36.82 -46.15
CA GLY A 422 25.55 37.13 -47.55
C GLY A 422 24.06 37.32 -47.86
N SER A 423 23.64 38.53 -48.25
CA SER A 423 22.26 38.94 -48.63
C SER A 423 22.10 39.05 -50.16
N THR A 424 20.98 38.55 -50.72
CA THR A 424 20.23 39.12 -51.88
C THR A 424 18.85 38.45 -52.04
N THR A 425 17.82 39.23 -52.38
CA THR A 425 16.39 38.89 -52.61
C THR A 425 16.18 38.13 -53.95
N VAL A 426 15.17 37.26 -54.20
CA VAL A 426 13.69 37.49 -54.31
C VAL A 426 12.91 36.13 -54.39
N SER A 427 11.67 36.15 -53.84
CA SER A 427 10.43 35.34 -54.07
C SER A 427 10.16 33.93 -53.46
N ASN A 428 9.44 33.94 -52.30
CA ASN A 428 8.33 33.09 -51.73
C ASN A 428 8.34 31.53 -51.84
N PRO A 429 7.82 30.72 -50.85
CA PRO A 429 6.79 31.01 -49.85
C PRO A 429 7.09 30.62 -48.38
N GLY A 430 6.68 31.44 -47.42
CA GLY A 430 6.61 31.03 -46.00
C GLY A 430 6.90 32.14 -45.01
N THR A 431 5.91 32.98 -44.70
CA THR A 431 5.95 33.80 -43.49
C THR A 431 5.51 32.95 -42.31
N THR A 432 6.44 32.54 -41.45
CA THR A 432 6.12 32.16 -40.06
C THR A 432 5.48 33.39 -39.39
N PRO A 433 4.29 33.29 -38.78
CA PRO A 433 3.74 34.40 -38.02
C PRO A 433 4.65 34.69 -36.83
N ASN A 434 5.02 35.95 -36.61
CA ASN A 434 5.55 36.37 -35.31
C ASN A 434 4.47 36.05 -34.27
N PRO A 435 4.76 35.37 -33.15
CA PRO A 435 3.72 34.94 -32.23
C PRO A 435 2.95 36.13 -31.65
N VAL A 436 1.63 36.12 -31.78
CA VAL A 436 0.77 37.11 -31.15
C VAL A 436 0.86 36.92 -29.62
N PRO A 437 1.20 37.96 -28.82
CA PRO A 437 1.23 37.83 -27.37
C PRO A 437 -0.15 37.41 -26.83
N VAL A 438 -0.20 36.28 -26.13
CA VAL A 438 -1.42 35.81 -25.45
C VAL A 438 -1.46 36.36 -24.03
N ALA A 439 -2.58 36.95 -23.61
CA ALA A 439 -2.76 37.44 -22.25
C ALA A 439 -2.83 36.26 -21.26
N ILE A 440 -1.91 36.23 -20.30
CA ILE A 440 -1.88 35.26 -19.21
C ILE A 440 -1.75 35.99 -17.88
N VAL A 441 -2.49 35.52 -16.87
CA VAL A 441 -2.39 35.99 -15.49
C VAL A 441 -2.09 34.77 -14.62
N ALA A 442 -0.87 34.68 -14.09
CA ALA A 442 -0.49 33.60 -13.21
C ALA A 442 -1.27 33.68 -11.89
N ASN A 443 -1.53 32.51 -11.30
CA ASN A 443 -2.14 32.36 -9.99
C ASN A 443 -1.35 31.30 -9.22
N ALA A 444 -0.65 31.71 -8.17
CA ALA A 444 0.16 30.84 -7.30
C ALA A 444 -0.67 30.14 -6.20
N GLY A 445 -1.99 30.39 -6.18
CA GLY A 445 -2.90 29.98 -5.13
C GLY A 445 -2.87 30.93 -3.93
N ALA A 446 -3.78 30.72 -2.99
CA ALA A 446 -3.81 31.50 -1.76
C ALA A 446 -2.63 31.16 -0.82
N ASP A 447 -2.23 32.14 -0.01
CA ASP A 447 -1.27 31.97 1.09
C ASP A 447 -1.64 30.79 1.99
N LYS A 448 -0.61 30.05 2.44
CA LYS A 448 -0.76 28.80 3.18
C LYS A 448 -0.07 28.88 4.53
N THR A 449 -0.69 28.31 5.54
CA THR A 449 0.01 27.96 6.79
C THR A 449 0.11 26.45 6.86
N ALA A 450 1.32 25.94 7.05
CA ALA A 450 1.60 24.51 7.12
C ALA A 450 2.35 24.20 8.40
N LEU A 451 2.11 23.00 8.95
CA LEU A 451 2.87 22.55 10.11
C LEU A 451 4.33 22.35 9.71
N ALA A 452 5.25 22.80 10.55
CA ALA A 452 6.66 22.56 10.33
C ALA A 452 6.95 21.05 10.31
N GLY A 453 7.71 20.60 9.33
CA GLY A 453 7.97 19.19 9.04
C GLY A 453 6.93 18.52 8.12
N THR A 454 5.89 19.24 7.66
CA THR A 454 4.85 18.67 6.78
C THR A 454 5.05 19.02 5.31
N PHE A 455 4.55 18.15 4.44
CA PHE A 455 4.60 18.34 3.00
C PHE A 455 3.66 19.48 2.58
N VAL A 456 4.19 20.41 1.80
CA VAL A 456 3.45 21.53 1.22
C VAL A 456 3.51 21.41 -0.29
N SER A 457 2.34 21.23 -0.90
CA SER A 457 2.19 21.37 -2.35
C SER A 457 1.79 22.81 -2.68
N LEU A 458 2.52 23.43 -3.60
CA LEU A 458 2.05 24.65 -4.25
C LEU A 458 1.35 24.27 -5.56
N SER A 459 0.66 25.24 -6.14
CA SER A 459 -0.10 25.05 -7.37
C SER A 459 -0.06 26.33 -8.17
N ALA A 460 0.25 26.22 -9.46
CA ALA A 460 0.20 27.31 -10.41
C ALA A 460 -0.90 27.05 -11.42
N SER A 461 -1.80 28.00 -11.54
CA SER A 461 -2.85 28.01 -12.56
C SER A 461 -2.90 29.38 -13.25
N LEU A 462 -3.75 29.50 -14.26
CA LEU A 462 -4.09 30.78 -14.86
C LEU A 462 -5.38 31.31 -14.20
N ASN A 463 -5.43 32.59 -13.86
CA ASN A 463 -6.65 33.22 -13.35
C ASN A 463 -7.73 33.25 -14.45
N THR A 464 -8.85 32.58 -14.20
CA THR A 464 -9.89 32.29 -15.20
C THR A 464 -10.78 33.48 -15.53
N SER A 465 -10.58 34.65 -14.94
CA SER A 465 -11.39 35.85 -15.24
C SER A 465 -10.93 36.63 -16.48
N GLN A 466 -9.75 36.34 -17.04
CA GLN A 466 -9.22 37.07 -18.22
C GLN A 466 -8.46 36.20 -19.24
N SER A 467 -8.37 34.88 -19.07
CA SER A 467 -7.72 34.00 -20.05
C SER A 467 -8.71 33.55 -21.12
N THR A 468 -8.48 33.96 -22.37
CA THR A 468 -9.24 33.53 -23.54
C THR A 468 -9.16 32.01 -23.77
N SER A 469 -10.29 31.40 -24.15
CA SER A 469 -10.40 30.02 -24.65
C SER A 469 -9.28 29.68 -25.64
N GLY A 470 -8.54 28.58 -25.42
CA GLY A 470 -7.56 28.06 -26.37
C GLY A 470 -6.14 27.79 -25.85
N LEU A 471 -5.83 28.09 -24.57
CA LEU A 471 -4.52 27.76 -23.98
C LEU A 471 -4.44 26.28 -23.59
N LEU A 472 -3.51 25.54 -24.19
CA LEU A 472 -3.24 24.14 -23.83
C LEU A 472 -2.21 24.06 -22.68
N PRO A 473 -2.34 23.13 -21.73
CA PRO A 473 -1.36 22.97 -20.66
C PRO A 473 0.08 22.70 -21.15
N ALA A 474 0.23 22.06 -22.32
CA ALA A 474 1.53 21.79 -22.95
C ALA A 474 2.27 23.05 -23.43
N ASP A 475 1.53 24.14 -23.65
CA ASP A 475 2.07 25.42 -24.09
C ASP A 475 2.51 26.30 -22.92
N LEU A 476 2.42 25.81 -21.68
CA LEU A 476 2.80 26.54 -20.48
C LEU A 476 4.02 25.90 -19.82
N THR A 477 4.96 26.75 -19.45
CA THR A 477 6.10 26.36 -18.59
C THR A 477 6.06 27.15 -17.30
N TYR A 478 6.53 26.54 -16.23
CA TYR A 478 6.50 27.09 -14.89
C TYR A 478 7.94 27.25 -14.40
N ALA A 479 8.17 28.27 -13.58
CA ALA A 479 9.44 28.45 -12.88
C ALA A 479 9.16 28.99 -11.48
N TRP A 480 9.33 28.12 -10.50
CA TRP A 480 9.15 28.40 -9.09
C TRP A 480 10.49 28.68 -8.41
N SER A 481 10.49 29.75 -7.62
CA SER A 481 11.64 30.14 -6.81
C SER A 481 11.16 30.72 -5.48
N GLN A 482 11.85 30.40 -4.39
CA GLN A 482 11.68 31.16 -3.16
C GLN A 482 12.30 32.55 -3.35
N ILE A 483 11.55 33.60 -3.04
CA ILE A 483 11.98 35.00 -3.23
C ILE A 483 12.10 35.77 -1.93
N ALA A 484 11.52 35.30 -0.81
CA ALA A 484 11.68 35.91 0.51
C ALA A 484 11.64 34.87 1.65
N GLY A 485 12.17 35.28 2.82
CA GLY A 485 12.32 34.44 4.01
C GLY A 485 13.56 33.52 3.97
N PRO A 486 13.84 32.78 5.05
CA PRO A 486 15.05 31.95 5.14
C PRO A 486 15.02 30.78 4.14
N THR A 487 16.11 30.51 3.43
CA THR A 487 16.22 29.39 2.47
C THR A 487 16.74 28.09 3.10
N THR A 488 17.28 28.16 4.32
CA THR A 488 17.81 26.99 5.04
C THR A 488 16.72 25.93 5.26
N GLY A 489 17.00 24.69 4.85
CA GLY A 489 16.08 23.55 4.97
C GLY A 489 14.95 23.52 3.94
N ILE A 490 14.98 24.40 2.94
CA ILE A 490 14.06 24.39 1.80
C ILE A 490 14.76 23.81 0.58
N THR A 491 14.15 22.80 -0.02
CA THR A 491 14.44 22.38 -1.39
C THR A 491 13.09 22.24 -2.09
N ILE A 492 12.87 23.04 -3.13
CA ILE A 492 11.65 22.98 -3.92
C ILE A 492 11.82 21.83 -4.90
N SER A 493 11.04 20.77 -4.71
CA SER A 493 10.95 19.66 -5.64
C SER A 493 10.10 20.05 -6.83
N ASN A 494 10.57 19.69 -8.03
CA ASN A 494 9.92 19.99 -9.30
C ASN A 494 9.60 21.48 -9.50
N PRO A 495 10.58 22.40 -9.32
CA PRO A 495 10.32 23.83 -9.38
C PRO A 495 9.87 24.32 -10.75
N THR A 496 9.99 23.51 -11.80
CA THR A 496 9.48 23.84 -13.15
C THR A 496 8.10 23.26 -13.45
N SER A 497 7.44 22.67 -12.46
CA SER A 497 6.10 22.08 -12.57
C SER A 497 4.99 23.07 -12.19
N SER A 498 3.77 22.79 -12.64
CA SER A 498 2.57 23.48 -12.16
C SER A 498 2.25 23.14 -10.71
N THR A 499 2.78 22.06 -10.14
CA THR A 499 2.55 21.67 -8.75
C THR A 499 3.86 21.31 -8.03
N PRO A 500 4.76 22.28 -7.79
CA PRO A 500 5.98 22.00 -7.06
C PRO A 500 5.64 21.74 -5.59
N SER A 501 6.56 21.14 -4.88
CA SER A 501 6.37 20.86 -3.46
C SER A 501 7.64 21.07 -2.68
N PHE A 502 7.49 21.18 -1.37
CA PHE A 502 8.60 21.17 -0.45
C PHE A 502 8.11 20.69 0.92
N VAL A 503 9.03 20.31 1.78
CA VAL A 503 8.70 20.07 3.19
C VAL A 503 8.84 21.39 3.93
N ALA A 504 7.77 21.85 4.57
CA ALA A 504 7.80 23.03 5.43
C ALA A 504 8.92 22.86 6.47
N PRO A 505 9.95 23.72 6.50
CA PRO A 505 11.10 23.50 7.37
C PRO A 505 10.69 23.51 8.82
N MET A 506 11.37 22.67 9.61
CA MET A 506 11.15 22.62 11.04
C MET A 506 11.50 23.98 11.67
N VAL A 507 10.58 24.55 12.44
CA VAL A 507 10.81 25.78 13.22
C VAL A 507 10.90 25.45 14.71
N ALA A 508 11.40 26.38 15.52
CA ALA A 508 11.42 26.20 16.97
C ALA A 508 9.99 26.03 17.50
N VAL A 509 9.86 25.25 18.57
CA VAL A 509 8.60 25.08 19.29
C VAL A 509 8.11 26.46 19.79
N GLY A 510 6.89 26.83 19.43
CA GLY A 510 6.31 28.14 19.69
C GLY A 510 6.65 29.21 18.64
N ALA A 511 7.33 28.86 17.54
CA ALA A 511 7.68 29.80 16.48
C ALA A 511 6.91 29.55 15.18
N SER A 512 6.80 30.60 14.36
CA SER A 512 6.32 30.54 12.98
C SER A 512 7.33 31.23 12.07
N GLN A 513 7.52 30.71 10.88
CA GLN A 513 8.44 31.27 9.89
C GLN A 513 7.78 31.30 8.51
N SER A 514 7.55 32.51 8.00
CA SER A 514 7.01 32.73 6.66
C SER A 514 8.10 32.76 5.60
N ARG A 515 7.75 32.28 4.41
CA ARG A 515 8.56 32.27 3.18
C ARG A 515 7.66 32.58 2.01
N GLU A 516 8.15 33.35 1.06
CA GLU A 516 7.40 33.70 -0.13
C GLU A 516 7.98 32.98 -1.34
N PHE A 517 7.10 32.33 -2.10
CA PHE A 517 7.43 31.58 -3.31
C PHE A 517 6.76 32.25 -4.50
N ARG A 518 7.51 32.45 -5.57
CA ARG A 518 7.02 33.02 -6.82
C ARG A 518 6.96 31.95 -7.89
N VAL A 519 5.88 31.90 -8.65
CA VAL A 519 5.83 31.21 -9.94
C VAL A 519 5.92 32.23 -11.08
N ILE A 520 6.68 31.89 -12.11
CA ILE A 520 6.59 32.53 -13.43
C ILE A 520 5.99 31.50 -14.39
N ILE A 521 4.84 31.81 -14.98
CA ILE A 521 4.23 31.02 -16.06
C ILE A 521 4.62 31.67 -17.40
N THR A 522 5.18 30.89 -18.31
CA THR A 522 5.49 31.33 -19.68
C THR A 522 4.65 30.54 -20.68
N HIS A 523 3.87 31.22 -21.50
CA HIS A 523 3.25 30.61 -22.67
C HIS A 523 4.31 30.47 -23.77
N THR A 524 4.78 29.25 -24.02
CA THR A 524 5.93 28.94 -24.86
C THR A 524 5.74 29.32 -26.33
N PRO A 525 4.55 29.17 -26.96
CA PRO A 525 4.36 29.60 -28.34
C PRO A 525 4.46 31.12 -28.53
N SER A 526 3.97 31.91 -27.56
CA SER A 526 4.01 33.39 -27.67
C SER A 526 5.15 34.07 -26.92
N GLY A 527 5.84 33.36 -26.04
CA GLY A 527 6.83 33.90 -25.12
C GLY A 527 6.25 34.80 -24.01
N THR A 528 4.92 34.96 -23.91
CA THR A 528 4.31 35.82 -22.87
C THR A 528 4.61 35.23 -21.49
N LYS A 529 4.94 36.09 -20.52
CA LYS A 529 5.19 35.70 -19.14
C LYS A 529 4.24 36.41 -18.19
N SER A 530 3.80 35.69 -17.16
CA SER A 530 3.10 36.25 -16.01
C SER A 530 3.64 35.61 -14.75
N ASN A 531 3.58 36.30 -13.62
CA ASN A 531 4.06 35.78 -12.34
C ASN A 531 3.10 36.12 -11.22
N ASP A 532 3.11 35.28 -10.19
CA ASP A 532 2.33 35.47 -8.98
C ASP A 532 3.09 34.86 -7.79
N THR A 533 2.74 35.28 -6.57
CA THR A 533 3.40 34.83 -5.35
C THR A 533 2.44 34.19 -4.36
N VAL A 534 2.97 33.30 -3.53
CA VAL A 534 2.27 32.66 -2.43
C VAL A 534 3.18 32.63 -1.21
N VAL A 535 2.65 33.08 -0.06
CA VAL A 535 3.34 33.01 1.21
C VAL A 535 3.00 31.69 1.89
N VAL A 536 4.02 30.94 2.28
CA VAL A 536 3.88 29.77 3.15
C VAL A 536 4.49 30.03 4.51
N THR A 537 3.67 29.91 5.54
CA THR A 537 4.09 30.02 6.94
C THR A 537 4.24 28.63 7.55
N SER A 538 5.48 28.24 7.86
CA SER A 538 5.77 27.03 8.63
C SER A 538 5.57 27.30 10.11
N ASN A 539 4.67 26.57 10.76
CA ASN A 539 4.34 26.77 12.17
C ASN A 539 4.65 25.50 12.99
N ARG A 540 5.40 25.62 14.09
CA ARG A 540 5.62 24.53 15.06
C ARG A 540 5.33 25.05 16.44
N VAL A 541 4.21 24.63 17.00
CA VAL A 541 3.80 25.14 18.31
C VAL A 541 4.22 24.19 19.46
N SER A 542 4.51 22.89 19.22
CA SER A 542 5.07 21.93 20.22
C SER A 542 5.70 20.63 19.67
N THR A 543 6.07 19.66 20.53
CA THR A 543 6.89 18.45 20.25
C THR A 543 6.19 17.08 20.30
N SER A 544 4.87 16.95 20.14
CA SER A 544 4.19 15.65 20.25
C SER A 544 3.28 15.27 19.08
N PHE A 545 3.44 14.04 18.56
CA PHE A 545 2.45 13.35 17.73
C PHE A 545 1.42 12.63 18.62
N ASP A 546 0.25 12.28 18.08
CA ASP A 546 -0.91 11.80 18.84
C ASP A 546 -1.27 10.33 18.52
N HIS A 547 -1.10 9.42 19.49
CA HIS A 547 -1.60 8.04 19.43
C HIS A 547 -2.47 7.72 20.65
N PRO A 548 -3.76 8.10 20.64
CA PRO A 548 -4.63 7.89 21.78
C PRO A 548 -4.92 6.39 21.99
N ALA A 549 -4.77 5.87 23.20
CA ALA A 549 -5.03 4.47 23.54
C ALA A 549 -5.86 4.34 24.81
N PHE A 550 -6.98 3.60 24.74
CA PHE A 550 -7.79 3.31 25.92
C PHE A 550 -6.99 2.47 26.93
N VAL A 551 -6.90 2.97 28.16
CA VAL A 551 -6.38 2.28 29.33
C VAL A 551 -7.52 1.58 30.07
N SER A 552 -8.68 2.24 30.20
CA SER A 552 -9.89 1.66 30.78
C SER A 552 -11.16 2.26 30.19
N LEU A 553 -12.24 1.48 30.18
CA LEU A 553 -13.59 1.89 29.77
C LEU A 553 -14.63 1.07 30.54
N THR A 554 -15.43 1.71 31.38
CA THR A 554 -16.43 1.04 32.23
C THR A 554 -17.82 1.66 32.10
N TRP A 555 -18.85 0.84 32.35
CA TRP A 555 -20.23 1.29 32.50
C TRP A 555 -20.94 0.54 33.64
N ALA A 556 -21.76 1.24 34.42
CA ALA A 556 -22.56 0.67 35.50
C ALA A 556 -24.01 1.19 35.44
N SER A 557 -24.99 0.35 35.74
CA SER A 557 -26.43 0.67 35.65
C SER A 557 -26.96 1.60 36.76
N ARG A 558 -26.09 2.11 37.64
CA ARG A 558 -26.44 3.06 38.71
C ARG A 558 -26.55 4.49 38.19
N GLN A 559 -27.33 5.32 38.89
CA GLN A 559 -27.47 6.77 38.61
C GLN A 559 -27.85 7.11 37.14
N GLY A 560 -28.70 6.30 36.52
CA GLY A 560 -29.10 6.47 35.11
C GLY A 560 -28.02 6.07 34.09
N GLY A 561 -26.98 5.35 34.53
CA GLY A 561 -25.83 4.94 33.74
C GLY A 561 -24.58 5.74 34.10
N THR A 562 -23.62 5.12 34.78
CA THR A 562 -22.33 5.72 35.14
C THR A 562 -21.24 5.19 34.19
N ALA A 563 -20.59 6.07 33.45
CA ALA A 563 -19.50 5.75 32.53
C ALA A 563 -18.19 6.34 33.02
N ALA A 564 -17.10 5.57 32.93
CA ALA A 564 -15.76 6.08 33.16
C ALA A 564 -14.79 5.59 32.08
N ALA A 565 -13.83 6.42 31.70
CA ALA A 565 -12.80 6.07 30.74
C ALA A 565 -11.45 6.69 31.12
N THR A 566 -10.38 5.98 30.81
CA THR A 566 -9.00 6.50 30.90
C THR A 566 -8.32 6.23 29.58
N VAL A 567 -7.69 7.23 29.00
CA VAL A 567 -7.02 7.17 27.69
C VAL A 567 -5.65 7.81 27.83
N ARG A 568 -4.61 7.22 27.25
CA ARG A 568 -3.27 7.82 27.20
C ARG A 568 -2.94 8.28 25.78
N THR A 569 -2.17 9.35 25.63
CA THR A 569 -1.61 9.79 24.34
C THR A 569 -0.25 10.43 24.56
N GLU A 570 0.59 10.38 23.56
CA GLU A 570 1.87 11.07 23.44
C GLU A 570 1.68 12.56 23.13
N LEU A 571 0.45 13.03 22.84
CA LEU A 571 0.08 14.45 22.62
C LEU A 571 0.16 15.27 23.92
N VAL A 572 1.37 15.47 24.43
CA VAL A 572 1.68 16.09 25.72
C VAL A 572 1.65 17.62 25.70
N ASP A 573 1.35 18.24 24.57
CA ASP A 573 1.11 19.68 24.47
C ASP A 573 0.11 20.14 25.54
N ALA A 574 0.40 21.25 26.22
CA ALA A 574 -0.49 21.83 27.22
C ALA A 574 -1.83 22.31 26.60
N ALA A 575 -1.82 22.64 25.32
CA ALA A 575 -2.99 23.06 24.55
C ALA A 575 -3.79 21.89 23.95
N ALA A 576 -3.33 20.65 24.16
CA ALA A 576 -4.03 19.46 23.72
C ALA A 576 -5.23 19.13 24.62
N SER A 577 -6.31 18.68 24.00
CA SER A 577 -7.51 18.18 24.68
C SER A 577 -7.98 16.89 24.03
N MET A 578 -8.80 16.12 24.74
CA MET A 578 -9.36 14.88 24.23
C MET A 578 -10.86 14.84 24.46
N ARG A 579 -11.58 14.30 23.49
CA ARG A 579 -13.02 14.10 23.56
C ARG A 579 -13.37 12.64 23.35
N ILE A 580 -14.38 12.18 24.06
CA ILE A 580 -14.94 10.84 23.98
C ILE A 580 -16.39 10.89 23.49
N ILE A 581 -16.77 9.95 22.63
CA ILE A 581 -18.13 9.75 22.14
C ILE A 581 -18.55 8.34 22.58
N PHE A 582 -19.73 8.21 23.20
CA PHE A 582 -20.31 6.91 23.55
C PHE A 582 -21.38 6.55 22.50
N GLY A 583 -21.21 5.41 21.82
CA GLY A 583 -22.02 5.02 20.67
C GLY A 583 -21.40 5.43 19.31
N PRO A 584 -22.19 5.35 18.22
CA PRO A 584 -21.72 5.70 16.88
C PRO A 584 -21.21 7.14 16.80
N VAL A 585 -20.19 7.36 15.98
CA VAL A 585 -19.59 8.68 15.74
C VAL A 585 -20.55 9.61 15.00
N ALA A 586 -21.32 9.08 14.04
CA ALA A 586 -22.31 9.85 13.29
C ALA A 586 -23.47 10.27 14.21
N GLY A 587 -23.63 11.57 14.45
CA GLY A 587 -24.63 12.12 15.37
C GLY A 587 -24.32 11.94 16.86
N GLY A 588 -23.16 11.36 17.20
CA GLY A 588 -22.74 11.14 18.58
C GLY A 588 -22.34 12.45 19.29
N THR A 589 -22.69 12.57 20.57
CA THR A 589 -22.31 13.74 21.38
C THR A 589 -20.88 13.59 21.90
N GLU A 590 -20.00 14.50 21.51
CA GLU A 590 -18.64 14.59 22.05
C GLU A 590 -18.67 15.10 23.50
N ARG A 591 -17.90 14.44 24.36
CA ARG A 591 -17.74 14.79 25.78
C ARG A 591 -16.28 15.02 26.07
N VAL A 592 -15.98 16.14 26.72
CA VAL A 592 -14.59 16.50 27.06
C VAL A 592 -14.07 15.56 28.14
N MET A 593 -12.82 15.11 27.98
CA MET A 593 -12.09 14.37 28.99
C MET A 593 -11.17 15.31 29.79
N THR A 594 -11.01 15.02 31.08
CA THR A 594 -10.12 15.72 32.00
C THR A 594 -8.67 15.34 31.74
N ARG A 595 -7.82 16.32 31.47
CA ARG A 595 -6.38 16.13 31.30
C ARG A 595 -5.70 15.86 32.64
N GLY A 596 -4.87 14.82 32.68
CA GLY A 596 -4.03 14.46 33.82
C GLY A 596 -2.62 15.05 33.72
N ALA A 597 -1.76 14.61 34.63
CA ALA A 597 -0.34 14.97 34.60
C ALA A 597 0.38 14.30 33.42
N VAL A 598 1.45 14.95 32.96
CA VAL A 598 2.37 14.37 31.98
C VAL A 598 3.41 13.54 32.73
N ALA A 599 3.61 12.29 32.33
CA ALA A 599 4.64 11.42 32.87
C ALA A 599 5.23 10.56 31.74
N ASN A 600 6.56 10.45 31.69
CA ASN A 600 7.30 9.63 30.71
C ASN A 600 6.90 9.91 29.24
N GLY A 601 6.67 11.18 28.88
CA GLY A 601 6.28 11.56 27.52
C GLY A 601 4.83 11.23 27.14
N LEU A 602 4.00 10.85 28.10
CA LEU A 602 2.58 10.56 27.92
C LEU A 602 1.73 11.46 28.80
N VAL A 603 0.54 11.80 28.31
CA VAL A 603 -0.53 12.43 29.09
C VAL A 603 -1.74 11.50 29.13
N THR A 604 -2.36 11.42 30.30
CA THR A 604 -3.58 10.65 30.50
C THR A 604 -4.79 11.57 30.49
N TYR A 605 -5.86 11.19 29.82
CA TYR A 605 -7.17 11.84 29.83
C TYR A 605 -8.19 10.92 30.50
N THR A 606 -8.98 11.44 31.44
CA THR A 606 -10.00 10.69 32.17
C THR A 606 -11.39 11.27 31.94
N TYR A 607 -12.39 10.40 31.87
CA TYR A 607 -13.80 10.78 31.84
C TYR A 607 -14.53 10.07 32.98
N SER A 608 -15.44 10.78 33.64
CA SER A 608 -16.41 10.20 34.58
C SER A 608 -17.72 10.96 34.48
N GLY A 609 -18.82 10.26 34.24
CA GLY A 609 -20.13 10.88 34.05
C GLY A 609 -21.29 9.96 34.39
N ARG A 610 -22.41 10.55 34.81
CA ARG A 610 -23.69 9.87 35.08
C ARG A 610 -24.69 10.11 33.94
N SER A 611 -25.85 9.48 34.01
CA SER A 611 -26.91 9.60 32.99
C SER A 611 -26.42 9.29 31.57
N THR A 612 -25.47 8.36 31.44
CA THR A 612 -24.94 7.91 30.16
C THR A 612 -25.66 6.65 29.76
N PRO A 613 -26.46 6.66 28.67
CA PRO A 613 -27.10 5.43 28.16
C PRO A 613 -26.08 4.30 28.01
N ASN A 614 -26.54 3.07 28.15
CA ASN A 614 -25.67 1.91 27.89
C ASN A 614 -25.09 2.00 26.46
N PHE A 615 -23.80 1.76 26.32
CA PHE A 615 -23.08 1.79 25.06
C PHE A 615 -22.22 0.53 24.91
N ASN A 616 -22.07 0.09 23.67
CA ASN A 616 -21.20 -1.02 23.29
C ASN A 616 -19.90 -0.55 22.62
N ILE A 617 -19.74 0.77 22.41
CA ILE A 617 -18.57 1.37 21.81
C ILE A 617 -18.32 2.76 22.39
N ALA A 618 -17.05 3.12 22.55
CA ALA A 618 -16.61 4.48 22.76
C ALA A 618 -15.50 4.85 21.78
N THR A 619 -15.50 6.09 21.28
CA THR A 619 -14.51 6.63 20.35
C THR A 619 -13.80 7.82 20.99
N VAL A 620 -12.49 7.92 20.86
CA VAL A 620 -11.70 9.08 21.30
C VAL A 620 -11.07 9.81 20.12
N ARG A 621 -10.97 11.12 20.28
CA ARG A 621 -10.35 12.05 19.34
C ARG A 621 -9.52 13.05 20.10
N SER A 622 -8.32 13.32 19.61
CA SER A 622 -7.48 14.37 20.18
C SER A 622 -7.60 15.63 19.36
N TYR A 623 -7.50 16.74 20.07
CA TYR A 623 -7.59 18.07 19.52
C TYR A 623 -6.45 18.90 20.05
N ILE A 624 -5.97 19.84 19.26
CA ILE A 624 -5.03 20.86 19.70
C ILE A 624 -5.69 22.22 19.61
N THR A 625 -5.57 23.01 20.67
CA THR A 625 -6.12 24.37 20.70
C THR A 625 -5.01 25.37 20.39
N PHE A 626 -5.12 26.09 19.29
CA PHE A 626 -4.19 27.16 18.95
C PHE A 626 -4.96 28.42 18.55
N GLY A 627 -4.59 29.57 19.10
CA GLY A 627 -5.27 30.84 18.81
C GLY A 627 -6.77 30.85 19.11
N GLY A 628 -7.24 30.06 20.10
CA GLY A 628 -8.65 29.96 20.49
C GLY A 628 -9.51 29.01 19.65
N SER A 629 -8.95 28.41 18.59
CA SER A 629 -9.60 27.37 17.80
C SER A 629 -9.09 26.00 18.20
N THR A 630 -10.02 25.07 18.50
CA THR A 630 -9.72 23.68 18.79
C THR A 630 -9.87 22.86 17.51
N VAL A 631 -8.76 22.38 16.96
CA VAL A 631 -8.74 21.63 15.70
C VAL A 631 -8.48 20.15 15.99
N LEU A 632 -9.16 19.26 15.27
CA LEU A 632 -8.90 17.83 15.32
C LEU A 632 -7.47 17.55 14.85
N VAL A 633 -6.69 16.81 15.64
CA VAL A 633 -5.36 16.38 15.22
C VAL A 633 -5.52 15.25 14.19
N PRO A 634 -4.94 15.36 12.97
CA PRO A 634 -4.99 14.27 11.99
C PRO A 634 -4.25 13.03 12.53
N GLY A 635 -4.98 11.93 12.71
CA GLY A 635 -4.51 10.69 13.33
C GLY A 635 -5.63 9.64 13.44
N PRO A 636 -5.34 8.40 13.89
CA PRO A 636 -6.35 7.36 13.97
C PRO A 636 -7.46 7.74 14.97
N GLN A 637 -8.72 7.66 14.54
CA GLN A 637 -9.84 7.60 15.49
C GLN A 637 -9.75 6.28 16.22
N VAL A 638 -9.60 6.34 17.55
CA VAL A 638 -9.43 5.12 18.35
C VAL A 638 -10.73 4.74 19.02
N ASN A 639 -11.19 3.54 18.71
CA ASN A 639 -12.44 2.98 19.19
C ASN A 639 -12.16 1.88 20.21
N SER A 640 -12.98 1.77 21.25
CA SER A 640 -13.00 0.63 22.15
C SER A 640 -14.41 0.07 22.26
N THR A 641 -14.54 -1.24 22.05
CA THR A 641 -15.77 -2.01 22.29
C THR A 641 -15.69 -2.85 23.58
N ARG A 642 -14.54 -2.84 24.27
CA ARG A 642 -14.35 -3.53 25.55
C ARG A 642 -14.82 -2.63 26.68
N VAL A 643 -16.12 -2.74 27.00
CA VAL A 643 -16.75 -2.06 28.14
C VAL A 643 -16.81 -3.03 29.32
N THR A 644 -16.10 -2.74 30.40
CA THR A 644 -16.15 -3.56 31.62
C THR A 644 -17.30 -3.08 32.53
N ALA A 645 -17.92 -4.01 33.27
CA ALA A 645 -18.86 -3.62 34.33
C ALA A 645 -18.14 -2.80 35.41
N GLY A 646 -18.69 -1.63 35.76
CA GLY A 646 -18.08 -0.67 36.70
C GLY A 646 -18.81 -0.48 38.02
#